data_AF-A0A2V8I1B0-F1
#
_entry.id   AF-A0A2V8I1B0-F1
#
_cell.length_a   1.000
_cell.length_b   1.000
_cell.length_c   1.000
_cell.angle_alpha   90.00
_cell.angle_beta   90.00
_cell.angle_gamma   90.00
#
_symmetry.space_group_name_H-M   'P 1'
#
loop_
_entity.id
_entity.type
_entity.pdbx_description
1 polymer ?
#
loop_
_entity_poly.entity_id
_entity_poly.type
_entity_poly.pdbx_seq_one_letter_code
_entity_poly.pdbx_strand_id
1 'polypeptide(L)'
;MVLAIEPDASQAAPLTSLVRTKLGAQLQLVDSAHAAIVAMTQQTPDVVLLGRDLPQEQRTEIVTQLRSVTSGATQIRTLDIPQLPAGEETLARKIGIALAAAEYVRVHAMANVVDGPVDAEWNAVSMDAPREDKDIRAADVGLIEAEVEFRLKSELERLQAEAAMQQARELARVEAEAADRRAREIARVEAEAAEQRSRELAKIEQLAVKERESAVADARAAAEAAARESLAAELERVRREGEAQLAAEVSRIRKEAEQTQQQASELARVEAEAAERHAREIARVEAEAAKQRAQELARIEQLAAKEREAAVAQAQAAAEAAARESLAAELERVRREGEEQLAEEIRRIRKEADQMLASKLDVAEAGAGRDREERIAKARAEVEAAKAARAEAEAAKRVAIEEARKVVEEAAARAKVAEDEVERVRSEANEQLKSAVVKARAESDARLQAEVARAQRDTEARLEAQLASVIGEQLEAEIARLRAENLHAQAQRIDEIPLFASSEQPGFFDVSKAALLGVRWDFVATAAICSLVVVAGMLYLPRAVSTAAHTSSQLVGTAGRAAKAAAKEAAAAAPTVTRRAMNAAERAMPKSPSVNEASEPLPSDAEIDAAVAAIEAHGAKDKDKDAGLLTGPGFVTVYSRLPMQVYADGKRIGTSDDGQLMLPSGMHRLEFANERFRYRSEPTALKILPGHVHPYNVVLPTVDVHVTTTPGAEVWVEGQRVGVAPLAPIQVAIGTREFVVKDGSAEKRQAVEVKYGDSLELTLVPQNAANTAPSQPRLAPLQ
;
A
#
# COMPACT_ATOMS: atom_id res chain seq x y z
N MET A 1 -51.21 0.20 61.17
CA MET A 1 -50.11 0.58 60.25
C MET A 1 -50.37 -0.04 58.89
N VAL A 2 -50.17 0.72 57.81
CA VAL A 2 -50.24 0.23 56.42
C VAL A 2 -48.83 0.11 55.86
N LEU A 3 -48.49 -1.04 55.30
CA LEU A 3 -47.19 -1.30 54.66
C LEU A 3 -47.39 -1.37 53.15
N ALA A 4 -46.65 -0.59 52.37
CA ALA A 4 -46.69 -0.65 50.90
C ALA A 4 -45.35 -1.15 50.35
N ILE A 5 -45.41 -2.23 49.56
CA ILE A 5 -44.24 -2.92 49.01
C ILE A 5 -44.15 -2.63 47.52
N GLU A 6 -43.00 -2.10 47.11
CA GLU A 6 -42.68 -1.69 45.73
C GLU A 6 -43.79 -0.85 45.06
N PRO A 7 -44.24 0.26 45.68
CA PRO A 7 -45.09 1.19 44.96
C PRO A 7 -44.24 1.85 43.87
N ASP A 8 -44.73 1.84 42.62
CA ASP A 8 -44.17 2.62 41.52
C ASP A 8 -43.82 4.03 42.03
N ALA A 9 -42.63 4.55 41.67
CA ALA A 9 -42.14 5.85 42.11
C ALA A 9 -43.14 6.98 41.84
N SER A 10 -43.95 6.85 40.78
CA SER A 10 -45.04 7.79 40.45
C SER A 10 -46.24 7.72 41.42
N GLN A 11 -46.43 6.60 42.12
CA GLN A 11 -47.56 6.28 42.99
C GLN A 11 -47.28 6.52 44.48
N ALA A 12 -46.01 6.57 44.88
CA ALA A 12 -45.60 6.73 46.28
C ALA A 12 -46.13 8.02 46.93
N ALA A 13 -46.07 9.16 46.23
CA ALA A 13 -46.56 10.45 46.73
C ALA A 13 -48.10 10.52 46.84
N PRO A 14 -48.89 10.11 45.81
CA PRO A 14 -50.34 9.97 45.93
C PRO A 14 -50.80 9.02 47.04
N LEU A 15 -50.15 7.85 47.20
CA LEU A 15 -50.47 6.88 48.26
C LEU A 15 -50.22 7.44 49.66
N THR A 16 -49.10 8.14 49.83
CA THR A 16 -48.76 8.79 51.11
C THR A 16 -49.78 9.85 51.48
N SER A 17 -50.19 10.68 50.52
CA SER A 17 -51.24 11.68 50.73
C SER A 17 -52.59 11.04 51.07
N LEU A 18 -52.97 9.97 50.37
CA LEU A 18 -54.22 9.25 50.59
C LEU A 18 -54.31 8.65 52.00
N VAL A 19 -53.30 7.89 52.41
CA VAL A 19 -53.32 7.13 53.68
C VAL A 19 -53.16 8.06 54.89
N ARG A 20 -52.30 9.09 54.80
CA ARG A 20 -52.05 10.01 55.92
C ARG A 20 -53.14 11.06 56.06
N THR A 21 -53.64 11.62 54.96
CA THR A 21 -54.58 12.76 54.99
C THR A 21 -56.05 12.33 55.04
N LYS A 22 -56.46 11.28 54.29
CA LYS A 22 -57.87 10.85 54.25
C LYS A 22 -58.20 9.73 55.24
N LEU A 23 -57.24 8.86 55.57
CA LEU A 23 -57.46 7.71 56.45
C LEU A 23 -56.80 7.84 57.83
N GLY A 24 -55.97 8.87 58.04
CA GLY A 24 -55.31 9.14 59.33
C GLY A 24 -54.35 8.03 59.81
N ALA A 25 -53.90 7.15 58.91
CA ALA A 25 -53.08 5.99 59.25
C ALA A 25 -51.60 6.21 58.91
N GLN A 26 -50.71 5.51 59.64
CA GLN A 26 -49.27 5.52 59.37
C GLN A 26 -48.96 4.59 58.18
N LEU A 27 -48.34 5.14 57.13
CA LEU A 27 -47.87 4.41 55.95
C LEU A 27 -46.34 4.23 56.01
N GLN A 28 -45.89 3.00 55.82
CA GLN A 28 -44.48 2.67 55.63
C GLN A 28 -44.27 2.16 54.20
N LEU A 29 -43.42 2.85 53.44
CA LEU A 29 -43.06 2.50 52.06
C LEU A 29 -41.79 1.67 52.09
N VAL A 30 -41.77 0.59 51.33
CA VAL A 30 -40.61 -0.29 51.22
C VAL A 30 -40.34 -0.63 49.76
N ASP A 31 -39.08 -0.59 49.38
CA ASP A 31 -38.57 -0.67 48.01
C ASP A 31 -38.22 -2.10 47.55
N SER A 32 -38.34 -3.10 48.43
CA SER A 32 -38.10 -4.50 48.10
C SER A 32 -38.89 -5.47 48.99
N ALA A 33 -39.18 -6.66 48.46
CA ALA A 33 -39.78 -7.76 49.22
C ALA A 33 -38.98 -8.13 50.49
N HIS A 34 -37.64 -8.09 50.42
CA HIS A 34 -36.76 -8.43 51.54
C HIS A 34 -36.82 -7.38 52.65
N ALA A 35 -36.78 -6.09 52.30
CA ALA A 35 -36.95 -5.02 53.28
C ALA A 35 -38.37 -5.04 53.89
N ALA A 36 -39.38 -5.52 53.16
CA ALA A 36 -40.73 -5.65 53.69
C ALA A 36 -40.82 -6.73 54.78
N ILE A 37 -40.11 -7.85 54.61
CA ILE A 37 -40.02 -8.91 55.62
C ILE A 37 -39.34 -8.38 56.90
N VAL A 38 -38.26 -7.60 56.76
CA VAL A 38 -37.59 -6.96 57.90
C VAL A 38 -38.53 -5.98 58.61
N ALA A 39 -39.21 -5.11 57.85
CA ALA A 39 -40.17 -4.15 58.40
C ALA A 39 -41.33 -4.84 59.15
N MET A 40 -41.86 -5.94 58.61
CA MET A 40 -42.92 -6.74 59.23
C MET A 40 -42.48 -7.42 60.53
N THR A 41 -41.21 -7.83 60.61
CA THR A 41 -40.65 -8.44 61.82
C THR A 41 -40.49 -7.39 62.93
N GLN A 42 -40.23 -6.13 62.56
CA GLN A 42 -40.08 -5.02 63.50
C GLN A 42 -41.43 -4.46 63.97
N GLN A 43 -42.42 -4.36 63.09
CA GLN A 43 -43.75 -3.84 63.39
C GLN A 43 -44.81 -4.56 62.56
N THR A 44 -45.80 -5.18 63.22
CA THR A 44 -46.86 -5.93 62.52
C THR A 44 -47.81 -4.99 61.77
N PRO A 45 -47.91 -5.10 60.43
CA PRO A 45 -48.84 -4.28 59.65
C PRO A 45 -50.27 -4.81 59.77
N ASP A 46 -51.24 -3.89 59.72
CA ASP A 46 -52.67 -4.24 59.69
C ASP A 46 -53.14 -4.51 58.26
N VAL A 47 -52.55 -3.79 57.30
CA VAL A 47 -52.84 -3.89 55.87
C VAL A 47 -51.54 -3.83 55.10
N VAL A 48 -51.38 -4.74 54.13
CA VAL A 48 -50.23 -4.76 53.21
C VAL A 48 -50.72 -4.44 51.80
N LEU A 49 -50.13 -3.43 51.19
CA LEU A 49 -50.39 -2.98 49.83
C LEU A 49 -49.29 -3.50 48.90
N LEU A 50 -49.67 -4.24 47.85
CA LEU A 50 -48.74 -4.81 46.89
C LEU A 50 -48.75 -4.00 45.59
N GLY A 51 -47.57 -3.54 45.15
CA GLY A 51 -47.37 -2.89 43.86
C GLY A 51 -47.70 -3.84 42.70
N ARG A 52 -48.27 -3.30 41.61
CA ARG A 52 -48.72 -4.11 40.46
C ARG A 52 -47.57 -4.83 39.76
N ASP A 53 -46.40 -4.20 39.72
CA ASP A 53 -45.21 -4.71 39.02
C ASP A 53 -44.46 -5.79 39.80
N LEU A 54 -44.91 -6.09 41.03
CA LEU A 54 -44.33 -7.15 41.85
C LEU A 54 -44.62 -8.53 41.21
N PRO A 55 -43.60 -9.34 40.88
CA PRO A 55 -43.74 -10.67 40.31
C PRO A 55 -44.64 -11.61 41.14
N GLN A 56 -45.41 -12.48 40.47
CA GLN A 56 -46.36 -13.41 41.14
C GLN A 56 -45.69 -14.40 42.09
N GLU A 57 -44.45 -14.81 41.81
CA GLU A 57 -43.68 -15.67 42.70
C GLU A 57 -43.36 -14.95 44.02
N GLN A 58 -42.89 -13.70 43.96
CA GLN A 58 -42.60 -12.88 45.13
C GLN A 58 -43.87 -12.53 45.93
N ARG A 59 -45.00 -12.29 45.25
CA ARG A 59 -46.32 -12.13 45.91
C ARG A 59 -46.69 -13.36 46.74
N THR A 60 -46.46 -14.55 46.19
CA THR A 60 -46.77 -15.81 46.86
C THR A 60 -45.83 -16.07 48.04
N GLU A 61 -44.55 -15.72 47.89
CA GLU A 61 -43.54 -15.79 48.94
C GLU A 61 -43.89 -14.87 50.11
N ILE A 62 -44.19 -13.59 49.85
CA ILE A 62 -44.60 -12.62 50.88
C ILE A 62 -45.87 -13.08 51.60
N VAL A 63 -46.88 -13.59 50.88
CA VAL A 63 -48.13 -14.10 51.49
C VAL A 63 -47.88 -15.36 52.33
N THR A 64 -46.97 -16.23 51.90
CA THR A 64 -46.59 -17.44 52.64
C THR A 64 -45.83 -17.07 53.92
N GLN A 65 -44.94 -16.08 53.83
CA GLN A 65 -44.12 -15.61 54.94
C GLN A 65 -44.93 -14.74 55.93
N LEU A 66 -45.91 -13.98 55.46
CA LEU A 66 -46.95 -13.34 56.29
C LEU A 66 -47.69 -14.38 57.13
N ARG A 67 -48.05 -15.54 56.55
CA ARG A 67 -48.70 -16.63 57.26
C ARG A 67 -47.79 -17.30 58.29
N SER A 68 -46.48 -17.37 58.06
CA SER A 68 -45.54 -17.95 59.03
C SER A 68 -45.20 -17.01 60.19
N VAL A 69 -45.16 -15.69 59.94
CA VAL A 69 -44.83 -14.69 60.98
C VAL A 69 -46.04 -14.40 61.89
N THR A 70 -47.26 -14.59 61.40
CA THR A 70 -48.49 -14.27 62.15
C THR A 70 -49.04 -15.51 62.86
N SER A 71 -48.58 -15.79 64.08
CA SER A 71 -49.14 -16.86 64.92
C SER A 71 -50.32 -16.34 65.74
N GLY A 72 -51.55 -16.66 65.31
CA GLY A 72 -52.77 -16.50 66.11
C GLY A 72 -53.59 -15.22 65.86
N ALA A 73 -54.86 -15.42 65.48
CA ALA A 73 -56.01 -14.50 65.49
C ALA A 73 -55.96 -13.14 64.76
N THR A 74 -54.82 -12.64 64.27
CA THR A 74 -54.76 -11.33 63.59
C THR A 74 -54.70 -11.51 62.07
N GLN A 75 -55.85 -11.35 61.39
CA GLN A 75 -55.97 -11.53 59.95
C GLN A 75 -55.43 -10.30 59.18
N ILE A 76 -54.13 -10.29 58.87
CA ILE A 76 -53.51 -9.25 58.03
C ILE A 76 -54.09 -9.33 56.61
N ARG A 77 -54.60 -8.20 56.07
CA ARG A 77 -55.21 -8.16 54.73
C ARG A 77 -54.25 -7.62 53.68
N THR A 78 -54.09 -8.36 52.58
CA THR A 78 -53.31 -7.96 51.41
C THR A 78 -54.22 -7.34 50.35
N LEU A 79 -53.87 -6.15 49.85
CA LEU A 79 -54.60 -5.43 48.80
C LEU A 79 -53.64 -5.01 47.67
N ASP A 80 -54.11 -5.06 46.42
CA ASP A 80 -53.33 -4.56 45.28
C ASP A 80 -53.48 -3.04 45.12
N ILE A 81 -52.38 -2.38 44.73
CA ILE A 81 -52.36 -0.95 44.41
C ILE A 81 -52.86 -0.73 42.97
N PRO A 82 -54.03 -0.08 42.75
CA PRO A 82 -54.46 0.37 41.42
C PRO A 82 -53.68 1.61 40.97
N GLN A 83 -53.76 1.94 39.67
CA GLN A 83 -53.15 3.12 39.06
C GLN A 83 -53.87 4.41 39.52
N LEU A 84 -53.29 5.16 40.46
CA LEU A 84 -53.87 6.43 40.94
C LEU A 84 -53.65 7.55 39.91
N PRO A 85 -54.65 8.45 39.71
CA PRO A 85 -55.85 8.67 40.55
C PRO A 85 -57.06 7.77 40.21
N ALA A 86 -56.97 6.92 39.18
CA ALA A 86 -58.08 6.07 38.77
C ALA A 86 -58.33 4.96 39.83
N GLY A 87 -59.41 5.10 40.60
CA GLY A 87 -59.79 4.13 41.64
C GLY A 87 -59.33 4.49 43.06
N GLU A 88 -58.83 5.71 43.29
CA GLU A 88 -58.44 6.22 44.61
C GLU A 88 -59.53 6.05 45.67
N GLU A 89 -60.78 6.38 45.34
CA GLU A 89 -61.90 6.29 46.28
C GLU A 89 -62.26 4.83 46.62
N THR A 90 -62.09 3.92 45.65
CA THR A 90 -62.32 2.47 45.84
C THR A 90 -61.21 1.86 46.69
N LEU A 91 -59.96 2.26 46.45
CA LEU A 91 -58.82 1.84 47.27
C LEU A 91 -58.94 2.37 48.70
N ALA A 92 -59.28 3.64 48.88
CA ALA A 92 -59.50 4.24 50.20
C ALA A 92 -60.60 3.51 50.98
N ARG A 93 -61.71 3.18 50.31
CA ARG A 93 -62.80 2.39 50.93
C ARG A 93 -62.34 1.00 51.35
N LYS A 94 -61.58 0.30 50.50
CA LYS A 94 -61.05 -1.04 50.81
C LYS A 94 -60.05 -1.02 51.96
N ILE A 95 -59.14 -0.04 52.00
CA ILE A 95 -58.17 0.14 53.08
C ILE A 95 -58.91 0.50 54.39
N GLY A 96 -59.89 1.40 54.33
CA GLY A 96 -60.71 1.78 55.50
C GLY A 96 -61.48 0.60 56.09
N ILE A 97 -62.12 -0.23 55.25
CA ILE A 97 -62.80 -1.46 55.70
C ILE A 97 -61.80 -2.45 56.32
N ALA A 98 -60.61 -2.59 55.74
CA ALA A 98 -59.59 -3.49 56.24
C ALA A 98 -59.02 -3.04 57.60
N LEU A 99 -58.78 -1.74 57.79
CA LEU A 99 -58.35 -1.16 59.06
C LEU A 99 -59.43 -1.28 60.14
N ALA A 100 -60.69 -0.99 59.81
CA ALA A 100 -61.81 -1.13 60.74
C ALA A 100 -62.04 -2.60 61.17
N ALA A 101 -61.85 -3.56 60.27
CA ALA A 101 -61.93 -4.99 60.60
C ALA A 101 -60.80 -5.42 61.55
N ALA A 102 -59.58 -4.91 61.37
CA ALA A 102 -58.45 -5.18 62.25
C ALA A 102 -58.66 -4.58 63.65
N GLU A 103 -59.26 -3.39 63.73
CA GLU A 103 -59.62 -2.74 65.00
C GLU A 103 -60.75 -3.49 65.72
N TYR A 104 -61.79 -3.94 65.00
CA TYR A 104 -62.90 -4.71 65.54
C TYR A 104 -62.45 -6.03 66.19
N VAL A 105 -61.50 -6.76 65.55
CA VAL A 105 -60.91 -8.00 66.10
C VAL A 105 -60.10 -7.72 67.36
N ARG A 106 -59.32 -6.63 67.40
CA ARG A 106 -58.57 -6.23 68.60
C ARG A 106 -59.48 -5.89 69.76
N VAL A 107 -60.59 -5.18 69.51
CA VAL A 107 -61.57 -4.82 70.55
C VAL A 107 -62.35 -6.05 71.05
N HIS A 108 -62.68 -7.01 70.18
CA HIS A 108 -63.38 -8.24 70.57
C HIS A 108 -62.50 -9.29 71.25
N ALA A 109 -61.20 -9.36 70.91
CA ALA A 109 -60.26 -10.22 71.63
C ALA A 109 -60.05 -9.78 73.08
N MET A 110 -60.28 -8.51 73.41
CA MET A 110 -60.26 -7.99 74.79
C MET A 110 -61.55 -8.25 75.58
N ALA A 111 -62.64 -8.71 74.94
CA ALA A 111 -63.93 -8.98 75.60
C ALA A 111 -64.08 -10.43 76.10
N ASN A 112 -63.26 -11.39 75.64
CA ASN A 112 -63.34 -12.81 75.99
C ASN A 112 -62.32 -13.24 77.07
N VAL A 113 -62.37 -12.63 78.26
CA VAL A 113 -61.59 -13.06 79.44
C VAL A 113 -62.48 -13.24 80.70
N VAL A 114 -63.81 -13.15 80.58
CA VAL A 114 -64.70 -13.35 81.74
C VAL A 114 -65.90 -14.21 81.32
N ASP A 115 -65.86 -15.50 81.66
CA ASP A 115 -67.04 -16.27 82.07
C ASP A 115 -66.61 -17.68 82.54
N GLY A 116 -66.83 -17.94 83.82
CA GLY A 116 -66.90 -19.28 84.38
C GLY A 116 -67.96 -19.29 85.48
N PRO A 117 -68.97 -20.16 85.38
CA PRO A 117 -69.63 -20.71 86.57
C PRO A 117 -69.88 -22.24 86.46
N VAL A 118 -69.67 -23.06 87.51
CA VAL A 118 -70.52 -23.37 88.70
C VAL A 118 -71.41 -24.63 88.51
N ASP A 119 -71.19 -25.59 89.42
CA ASP A 119 -72.05 -26.58 90.10
C ASP A 119 -72.96 -27.63 89.39
N ALA A 120 -73.14 -28.72 90.15
CA ALA A 120 -74.38 -29.50 90.39
C ALA A 120 -74.48 -30.94 89.79
N GLU A 121 -73.96 -31.92 90.53
CA GLU A 121 -74.69 -32.75 91.52
C GLU A 121 -76.07 -33.42 91.15
N TRP A 122 -76.21 -34.67 91.66
CA TRP A 122 -77.43 -35.49 91.94
C TRP A 122 -78.00 -36.39 90.82
N ASN A 123 -78.63 -37.58 91.05
CA ASN A 123 -79.11 -38.35 92.22
C ASN A 123 -79.43 -39.80 91.71
N ALA A 124 -79.08 -40.92 92.37
CA ALA A 124 -79.73 -41.64 93.51
C ALA A 124 -80.85 -42.64 93.19
N VAL A 125 -80.93 -43.67 94.05
CA VAL A 125 -82.09 -44.43 94.61
C VAL A 125 -81.59 -45.82 95.04
N SER A 126 -82.03 -46.51 96.10
CA SER A 126 -82.51 -46.24 97.49
C SER A 126 -82.98 -47.61 98.04
N MET A 127 -83.19 -47.70 99.36
CA MET A 127 -83.98 -48.71 100.11
C MET A 127 -83.31 -50.05 100.47
N ASP A 128 -83.56 -50.69 101.60
CA ASP A 128 -84.10 -50.35 102.94
C ASP A 128 -83.84 -51.59 103.84
N ALA A 129 -83.80 -51.41 105.16
CA ALA A 129 -83.79 -52.52 106.13
C ALA A 129 -85.20 -53.05 106.42
N PRO A 130 -85.35 -54.28 106.93
CA PRO A 130 -85.94 -54.41 108.28
C PRO A 130 -85.36 -55.53 109.15
N ARG A 131 -85.63 -55.40 110.46
CA ARG A 131 -85.38 -56.33 111.57
C ARG A 131 -86.42 -57.47 111.59
N GLU A 132 -86.04 -58.67 112.05
CA GLU A 132 -86.71 -59.43 113.14
C GLU A 132 -86.10 -60.84 113.35
N ASP A 133 -85.65 -61.08 114.58
CA ASP A 133 -86.00 -62.18 115.50
C ASP A 133 -86.08 -63.67 115.10
N LYS A 134 -85.53 -64.46 116.05
CA LYS A 134 -85.85 -65.84 116.46
C LYS A 134 -85.04 -67.00 115.86
N ASP A 135 -84.04 -67.35 116.67
CA ASP A 135 -83.89 -68.62 117.35
C ASP A 135 -83.83 -69.93 116.53
N ILE A 136 -82.59 -70.41 116.45
CA ILE A 136 -82.16 -71.76 116.83
C ILE A 136 -82.88 -72.90 116.10
N ARG A 137 -82.25 -73.39 115.01
CA ARG A 137 -81.67 -74.74 114.93
C ARG A 137 -80.40 -74.73 114.07
N ALA A 138 -79.42 -73.93 114.51
CA ALA A 138 -78.09 -73.88 113.94
C ALA A 138 -77.18 -74.89 114.68
N ALA A 139 -76.92 -76.03 114.04
CA ALA A 139 -75.75 -76.85 114.35
C ALA A 139 -75.30 -77.72 113.16
N ASP A 140 -76.20 -78.13 112.25
CA ASP A 140 -75.84 -79.10 111.19
C ASP A 140 -75.91 -78.55 109.74
N VAL A 141 -76.31 -77.29 109.52
CA VAL A 141 -76.34 -76.65 108.17
C VAL A 141 -75.15 -75.69 107.93
N GLY A 142 -74.62 -75.04 108.97
CA GLY A 142 -73.53 -74.06 108.84
C GLY A 142 -72.17 -74.63 108.40
N LEU A 143 -71.93 -75.94 108.59
CA LEU A 143 -70.70 -76.58 108.11
C LEU A 143 -70.74 -76.88 106.60
N ILE A 144 -71.93 -77.16 106.06
CA ILE A 144 -72.12 -77.37 104.61
C ILE A 144 -72.16 -76.02 103.90
N GLU A 145 -72.80 -75.01 104.49
CA GLU A 145 -72.90 -73.66 103.93
C GLU A 145 -71.53 -72.96 103.90
N ALA A 146 -70.71 -73.08 104.96
CA ALA A 146 -69.35 -72.53 104.97
C ALA A 146 -68.38 -73.25 104.01
N GLU A 147 -68.50 -74.57 103.82
CA GLU A 147 -67.68 -75.33 102.86
C GLU A 147 -68.08 -75.01 101.41
N VAL A 148 -69.38 -74.83 101.14
CA VAL A 148 -69.89 -74.42 99.82
C VAL A 148 -69.53 -72.97 99.51
N GLU A 149 -69.64 -72.06 100.48
CA GLU A 149 -69.19 -70.67 100.31
C GLU A 149 -67.69 -70.58 100.10
N PHE A 150 -66.89 -71.35 100.84
CA PHE A 150 -65.44 -71.39 100.64
C PHE A 150 -65.08 -71.92 99.26
N ARG A 151 -65.73 -72.99 98.78
CA ARG A 151 -65.51 -73.52 97.41
C ARG A 151 -65.98 -72.58 96.33
N LEU A 152 -67.15 -71.96 96.47
CA LEU A 152 -67.66 -70.98 95.50
C LEU A 152 -66.80 -69.73 95.46
N LYS A 153 -66.31 -69.24 96.60
CA LYS A 153 -65.38 -68.11 96.66
C LYS A 153 -64.02 -68.46 96.05
N SER A 154 -63.52 -69.67 96.32
CA SER A 154 -62.27 -70.17 95.73
C SER A 154 -62.38 -70.33 94.20
N GLU A 155 -63.49 -70.87 93.70
CA GLU A 155 -63.77 -70.99 92.27
C GLU A 155 -64.04 -69.62 91.62
N LEU A 156 -64.70 -68.70 92.32
CA LEU A 156 -64.90 -67.33 91.84
C LEU A 156 -63.57 -66.56 91.75
N GLU A 157 -62.70 -66.66 92.76
CA GLU A 157 -61.37 -66.07 92.75
C GLU A 157 -60.50 -66.69 91.64
N ARG A 158 -60.62 -68.00 91.41
CA ARG A 158 -59.96 -68.68 90.30
C ARG A 158 -60.46 -68.19 88.94
N LEU A 159 -61.77 -68.10 88.73
CA LEU A 159 -62.37 -67.62 87.48
C LEU A 159 -62.08 -66.13 87.25
N GLN A 160 -62.08 -65.31 88.31
CA GLN A 160 -61.67 -63.91 88.24
C GLN A 160 -60.18 -63.78 87.88
N ALA A 161 -59.32 -64.63 88.44
CA ALA A 161 -57.90 -64.67 88.09
C ALA A 161 -57.68 -65.13 86.63
N GLU A 162 -58.41 -66.14 86.17
CA GLU A 162 -58.36 -66.63 84.78
C GLU A 162 -58.89 -65.55 83.80
N ALA A 163 -59.98 -64.86 84.13
CA ALA A 163 -60.52 -63.76 83.34
C ALA A 163 -59.58 -62.54 83.33
N ALA A 164 -58.96 -62.19 84.46
CA ALA A 164 -57.97 -61.12 84.54
C ALA A 164 -56.71 -61.45 83.71
N MET A 165 -56.26 -62.71 83.73
CA MET A 165 -55.16 -63.16 82.86
C MET A 165 -55.53 -63.10 81.38
N GLN A 166 -56.76 -63.45 81.01
CA GLN A 166 -57.24 -63.33 79.63
C GLN A 166 -57.32 -61.86 79.19
N GLN A 167 -57.87 -60.98 80.03
CA GLN A 167 -57.91 -59.54 79.76
C GLN A 167 -56.50 -58.95 79.63
N ALA A 168 -55.56 -59.31 80.50
CA ALA A 168 -54.18 -58.87 80.42
C ALA A 168 -53.50 -59.34 79.12
N ARG A 169 -53.80 -60.55 78.63
CA ARG A 169 -53.27 -61.06 77.35
C ARG A 169 -53.86 -60.33 76.15
N GLU A 170 -55.17 -60.09 76.14
CA GLU A 170 -55.82 -59.34 75.06
C GLU A 170 -55.37 -57.88 75.04
N LEU A 171 -55.21 -57.24 76.21
CA LEU A 171 -54.63 -55.90 76.30
C LEU A 171 -53.18 -55.86 75.77
N ALA A 172 -52.34 -56.82 76.17
CA ALA A 172 -50.96 -56.89 75.67
C ALA A 172 -50.91 -57.11 74.15
N ARG A 173 -51.84 -57.91 73.59
CA ARG A 173 -51.97 -58.09 72.14
C ARG A 173 -52.39 -56.81 71.44
N VAL A 174 -53.40 -56.11 71.95
CA VAL A 174 -53.89 -54.85 71.38
C VAL A 174 -52.82 -53.75 71.48
N GLU A 175 -52.10 -53.68 72.60
CA GLU A 175 -50.97 -52.76 72.78
C GLU A 175 -49.84 -53.07 71.80
N ALA A 176 -49.49 -54.34 71.58
CA ALA A 176 -48.51 -54.74 70.58
C ALA A 176 -48.96 -54.38 69.15
N GLU A 177 -50.22 -54.66 68.79
CA GLU A 177 -50.79 -54.29 67.48
C GLU A 177 -50.89 -52.77 67.29
N ALA A 178 -51.12 -52.00 68.36
CA ALA A 178 -51.11 -50.54 68.33
C ALA A 178 -49.69 -49.98 68.21
N ALA A 179 -48.71 -50.58 68.90
CA ALA A 179 -47.30 -50.23 68.82
C ALA A 179 -46.75 -50.49 67.40
N ASP A 180 -47.08 -51.64 66.79
CA ASP A 180 -46.72 -51.96 65.41
C ASP A 180 -47.33 -50.99 64.41
N ARG A 181 -48.59 -50.59 64.61
CA ARG A 181 -49.24 -49.58 63.77
C ARG A 181 -48.54 -48.22 63.86
N ARG A 182 -48.21 -47.77 65.08
CA ARG A 182 -47.46 -46.52 65.30
C ARG A 182 -46.06 -46.60 64.69
N ALA A 183 -45.35 -47.71 64.85
CA ALA A 183 -44.02 -47.90 64.27
C ALA A 183 -44.06 -47.83 62.74
N ARG A 184 -45.08 -48.42 62.09
CA ARG A 184 -45.26 -48.34 60.64
C ARG A 184 -45.61 -46.93 60.17
N GLU A 185 -46.44 -46.22 60.92
CA GLU A 185 -46.83 -44.85 60.58
C GLU A 185 -45.63 -43.89 60.72
N ILE A 186 -44.83 -44.02 61.79
CA ILE A 186 -43.58 -43.27 61.97
C ILE A 186 -42.62 -43.57 60.82
N ALA A 187 -42.39 -44.84 60.49
CA ALA A 187 -41.49 -45.21 59.40
C ALA A 187 -41.96 -44.66 58.04
N ARG A 188 -43.27 -44.63 57.80
CA ARG A 188 -43.84 -44.02 56.58
C ARG A 188 -43.61 -42.51 56.54
N VAL A 189 -43.89 -41.79 57.63
CA VAL A 189 -43.70 -40.33 57.72
C VAL A 189 -42.21 -39.97 57.59
N GLU A 190 -41.32 -40.75 58.21
CA GLU A 190 -39.87 -40.57 58.07
C GLU A 190 -39.39 -40.79 56.64
N ALA A 191 -39.92 -41.80 55.94
CA ALA A 191 -39.61 -42.05 54.53
C ALA A 191 -40.12 -40.92 53.63
N GLU A 192 -41.36 -40.45 53.82
CA GLU A 192 -41.93 -39.32 53.08
C GLU A 192 -41.12 -38.02 53.33
N ALA A 193 -40.72 -37.75 54.58
CA ALA A 193 -39.89 -36.60 54.93
C ALA A 193 -38.47 -36.70 54.36
N ALA A 194 -37.87 -37.90 54.34
CA ALA A 194 -36.57 -38.11 53.71
C ALA A 194 -36.63 -37.89 52.20
N GLU A 195 -37.69 -38.34 51.54
CA GLU A 195 -37.90 -38.11 50.11
C GLU A 195 -38.08 -36.61 49.81
N GLN A 196 -38.87 -35.89 50.61
CA GLN A 196 -39.02 -34.44 50.47
C GLN A 196 -37.68 -33.70 50.62
N ARG A 197 -36.90 -34.02 51.66
CA ARG A 197 -35.55 -33.43 51.84
C ARG A 197 -34.64 -33.74 50.66
N SER A 198 -34.67 -34.96 50.12
CA SER A 198 -33.86 -35.32 48.95
C SER A 198 -34.25 -34.51 47.70
N ARG A 199 -35.55 -34.25 47.50
CA ARG A 199 -36.06 -33.44 46.38
C ARG A 199 -35.70 -31.96 46.55
N GLU A 200 -35.75 -31.43 47.77
CA GLU A 200 -35.36 -30.04 48.05
C GLU A 200 -33.87 -29.83 47.86
N LEU A 201 -33.03 -30.75 48.37
CA LEU A 201 -31.59 -30.71 48.15
C LEU A 201 -31.26 -30.81 46.66
N ALA A 202 -31.90 -31.70 45.91
CA ALA A 202 -31.70 -31.79 44.46
C ALA A 202 -32.09 -30.50 43.73
N LYS A 203 -33.15 -29.81 44.15
CA LYS A 203 -33.54 -28.51 43.58
C LYS A 203 -32.50 -27.42 43.89
N ILE A 204 -32.02 -27.35 45.13
CA ILE A 204 -30.99 -26.39 45.54
C ILE A 204 -29.69 -26.64 44.78
N GLU A 205 -29.27 -27.91 44.66
CA GLU A 205 -28.10 -28.28 43.86
C GLU A 205 -28.25 -27.88 42.40
N GLN A 206 -29.42 -28.11 41.79
CA GLN A 206 -29.69 -27.68 40.42
C GLN A 206 -29.65 -26.16 40.25
N LEU A 207 -30.20 -25.40 41.20
CA LEU A 207 -30.14 -23.94 41.17
C LEU A 207 -28.70 -23.45 41.33
N ALA A 208 -27.95 -24.02 42.26
CA ALA A 208 -26.53 -23.69 42.46
C ALA A 208 -25.67 -24.04 41.24
N VAL A 209 -25.96 -25.15 40.55
CA VAL A 209 -25.29 -25.51 39.28
C VAL A 209 -25.64 -24.49 38.19
N LYS A 210 -26.91 -24.12 38.03
CA LYS A 210 -27.33 -23.10 37.04
C LYS A 210 -26.69 -21.75 37.28
N GLU A 211 -26.64 -21.28 38.53
CA GLU A 211 -25.96 -20.03 38.90
C GLU A 211 -24.45 -20.08 38.64
N ARG A 212 -23.82 -21.23 38.91
CA ARG A 212 -22.40 -21.43 38.57
C ARG A 212 -22.18 -21.43 37.06
N GLU A 213 -23.05 -22.09 36.30
CA GLU A 213 -22.98 -22.11 34.84
C GLU A 213 -23.16 -20.71 34.25
N SER A 214 -24.10 -19.91 34.75
CA SER A 214 -24.28 -18.52 34.31
C SER A 214 -23.09 -17.65 34.69
N ALA A 215 -22.58 -17.75 35.93
CA ALA A 215 -21.40 -16.99 36.36
C ALA A 215 -20.14 -17.33 35.54
N VAL A 216 -19.97 -18.61 35.17
CA VAL A 216 -18.88 -19.04 34.27
C VAL A 216 -19.07 -18.50 32.86
N ALA A 217 -20.31 -18.49 32.35
CA ALA A 217 -20.62 -17.91 31.04
C ALA A 217 -20.34 -16.40 31.00
N ASP A 218 -20.74 -15.66 32.03
CA ASP A 218 -20.51 -14.22 32.15
C ASP A 218 -19.01 -13.91 32.28
N ALA A 219 -18.29 -14.67 33.11
CA ALA A 219 -16.84 -14.53 33.26
C ALA A 219 -16.10 -14.82 31.94
N ARG A 220 -16.56 -15.83 31.19
CA ARG A 220 -16.02 -16.15 29.87
C ARG A 220 -16.30 -15.03 28.87
N ALA A 221 -17.52 -14.50 28.84
CA ALA A 221 -17.88 -13.38 27.96
C ALA A 221 -17.06 -12.13 28.27
N ALA A 222 -16.85 -11.81 29.55
CA ALA A 222 -16.00 -10.71 29.99
C ALA A 222 -14.53 -10.91 29.58
N ALA A 223 -13.99 -12.13 29.74
CA ALA A 223 -12.64 -12.46 29.32
C ALA A 223 -12.47 -12.37 27.79
N GLU A 224 -13.46 -12.83 27.03
CA GLU A 224 -13.46 -12.72 25.56
C GLU A 224 -13.56 -11.24 25.10
N ALA A 225 -14.35 -10.41 25.79
CA ALA A 225 -14.42 -8.97 25.51
C ALA A 225 -13.07 -8.27 25.77
N ALA A 226 -12.44 -8.54 26.92
CA ALA A 226 -11.12 -7.98 27.25
C ALA A 226 -10.01 -8.47 26.28
N ALA A 227 -10.09 -9.73 25.85
CA ALA A 227 -9.19 -10.27 24.84
C ALA A 227 -9.37 -9.57 23.47
N ARG A 228 -10.61 -9.25 23.09
CA ARG A 228 -10.90 -8.50 21.85
C ARG A 228 -10.40 -7.06 21.92
N GLU A 229 -10.60 -6.40 23.06
CA GLU A 229 -10.14 -5.02 23.27
C GLU A 229 -8.61 -4.93 23.26
N SER A 230 -7.90 -5.85 23.94
CA SER A 230 -6.44 -5.90 23.89
C SER A 230 -5.90 -6.22 22.50
N LEU A 231 -6.54 -7.14 21.76
CA LEU A 231 -6.18 -7.42 20.36
C LEU A 231 -6.40 -6.19 19.47
N ALA A 232 -7.51 -5.47 19.62
CA ALA A 232 -7.79 -4.25 18.87
C ALA A 232 -6.75 -3.16 19.16
N ALA A 233 -6.36 -2.99 20.43
CA ALA A 233 -5.32 -2.05 20.83
C ALA A 233 -3.94 -2.40 20.24
N GLU A 234 -3.57 -3.69 20.24
CA GLU A 234 -2.33 -4.15 19.60
C GLU A 234 -2.36 -3.98 18.07
N LEU A 235 -3.49 -4.26 17.42
CA LEU A 235 -3.64 -4.02 15.98
C LEU A 235 -3.50 -2.54 15.64
N GLU A 236 -4.09 -1.65 16.45
CA GLU A 236 -3.92 -0.20 16.28
C GLU A 236 -2.48 0.24 16.52
N ARG A 237 -1.76 -0.36 17.49
CA ARG A 237 -0.34 -0.08 17.68
C ARG A 237 0.49 -0.50 16.47
N VAL A 238 0.32 -1.73 16.00
CA VAL A 238 1.03 -2.27 14.83
C VAL A 238 0.71 -1.45 13.58
N ARG A 239 -0.55 -1.03 13.42
CA ARG A 239 -0.95 -0.15 12.32
C ARG A 239 -0.21 1.18 12.36
N ARG A 240 -0.18 1.86 13.52
CA ARG A 240 0.56 3.13 13.69
C ARG A 240 2.06 2.97 13.47
N GLU A 241 2.65 1.89 13.96
CA GLU A 241 4.05 1.55 13.71
C GLU A 241 4.32 1.34 12.21
N GLY A 242 3.44 0.62 11.52
CA GLY A 242 3.52 0.41 10.07
C GLY A 242 3.36 1.70 9.26
N GLU A 243 2.38 2.55 9.61
CA GLU A 243 2.18 3.86 8.97
C GLU A 243 3.38 4.79 9.20
N ALA A 244 3.96 4.78 10.40
CA ALA A 244 5.17 5.55 10.72
C ALA A 244 6.40 5.05 9.95
N GLN A 245 6.56 3.73 9.81
CA GLN A 245 7.65 3.15 9.00
C GLN A 245 7.51 3.49 7.52
N LEU A 246 6.30 3.40 6.97
CA LEU A 246 6.02 3.78 5.59
C LEU A 246 6.28 5.27 5.36
N ALA A 247 5.85 6.15 6.27
CA ALA A 247 6.12 7.57 6.19
C ALA A 247 7.63 7.89 6.24
N ALA A 248 8.37 7.18 7.10
CA ALA A 248 9.83 7.32 7.20
C ALA A 248 10.52 6.89 5.90
N GLU A 249 10.13 5.74 5.32
CA GLU A 249 10.75 5.24 4.10
C GLU A 249 10.41 6.12 2.88
N VAL A 250 9.15 6.58 2.75
CA VAL A 250 8.75 7.55 1.71
C VAL A 250 9.56 8.85 1.85
N SER A 251 9.79 9.33 3.07
CA SER A 251 10.61 10.52 3.30
C SER A 251 12.08 10.31 2.90
N ARG A 252 12.62 9.10 3.09
CA ARG A 252 13.99 8.74 2.68
C ARG A 252 14.09 8.70 1.15
N ILE A 253 13.18 7.99 0.49
CA ILE A 253 13.13 7.91 -0.98
C ILE A 253 12.99 9.30 -1.60
N ARG A 254 12.14 10.15 -1.02
CA ARG A 254 11.98 11.53 -1.49
C ARG A 254 13.28 12.34 -1.38
N LYS A 255 14.00 12.22 -0.26
CA LYS A 255 15.31 12.89 -0.09
C LYS A 255 16.35 12.38 -1.07
N GLU A 256 16.39 11.07 -1.31
CA GLU A 256 17.28 10.46 -2.31
C GLU A 256 16.92 10.92 -3.74
N ALA A 257 15.63 11.05 -4.06
CA ALA A 257 15.15 11.59 -5.32
C ALA A 257 15.52 13.08 -5.49
N GLU A 258 15.38 13.90 -4.44
CA GLU A 258 15.79 15.31 -4.45
C GLU A 258 17.31 15.44 -4.62
N GLN A 259 18.11 14.58 -3.98
CA GLN A 259 19.57 14.55 -4.14
C GLN A 259 20.01 14.13 -5.54
N THR A 260 19.39 13.09 -6.11
CA THR A 260 19.69 12.65 -7.49
C THR A 260 19.28 13.70 -8.50
N GLN A 261 18.17 14.41 -8.29
CA GLN A 261 17.80 15.55 -9.14
C GLN A 261 18.79 16.72 -9.04
N GLN A 262 19.27 17.03 -7.83
CA GLN A 262 20.31 18.05 -7.63
C GLN A 262 21.61 17.65 -8.34
N GLN A 263 22.07 16.41 -8.17
CA GLN A 263 23.25 15.89 -8.86
C GLN A 263 23.10 15.94 -10.38
N ALA A 264 21.94 15.55 -10.93
CA ALA A 264 21.67 15.64 -12.36
C ALA A 264 21.71 17.09 -12.87
N SER A 265 21.18 18.04 -12.08
CA SER A 265 21.22 19.47 -12.44
C SER A 265 22.63 20.06 -12.40
N GLU A 266 23.46 19.65 -11.42
CA GLU A 266 24.86 20.06 -11.35
C GLU A 266 25.67 19.46 -12.51
N LEU A 267 25.47 18.19 -12.84
CA LEU A 267 26.08 17.55 -13.99
C LEU A 267 25.70 18.26 -15.29
N ALA A 268 24.41 18.55 -15.50
CA ALA A 268 23.95 19.28 -16.68
C ALA A 268 24.57 20.68 -16.78
N ARG A 269 24.74 21.38 -15.64
CA ARG A 269 25.43 22.68 -15.60
C ARG A 269 26.91 22.54 -15.97
N VAL A 270 27.61 21.55 -15.43
CA VAL A 270 29.03 21.31 -15.72
C VAL A 270 29.22 20.93 -17.19
N GLU A 271 28.34 20.09 -17.75
CA GLU A 271 28.34 19.73 -19.17
C GLU A 271 28.09 20.95 -20.07
N ALA A 272 27.16 21.84 -19.71
CA ALA A 272 26.92 23.07 -20.45
C ALA A 272 28.13 24.03 -20.39
N GLU A 273 28.73 24.21 -19.21
CA GLU A 273 29.94 25.02 -19.05
C GLU A 273 31.13 24.42 -19.84
N ALA A 274 31.27 23.09 -19.89
CA ALA A 274 32.28 22.41 -20.69
C ALA A 274 32.03 22.57 -22.19
N ALA A 275 30.78 22.42 -22.65
CA ALA A 275 30.39 22.62 -24.04
C ALA A 275 30.67 24.05 -24.51
N GLU A 276 30.38 25.06 -23.67
CA GLU A 276 30.73 26.44 -23.97
C GLU A 276 32.24 26.66 -24.07
N ARG A 277 33.04 26.05 -23.18
CA ARG A 277 34.51 26.14 -23.26
C ARG A 277 35.03 25.52 -24.55
N HIS A 278 34.53 24.34 -24.92
CA HIS A 278 34.89 23.70 -26.19
C HIS A 278 34.47 24.52 -27.40
N ALA A 279 33.26 25.10 -27.40
CA ALA A 279 32.80 25.96 -28.50
C ALA A 279 33.70 27.21 -28.64
N ARG A 280 34.13 27.81 -27.52
CA ARG A 280 35.07 28.95 -27.53
C ARG A 280 36.45 28.55 -28.04
N GLU A 281 36.96 27.39 -27.67
CA GLU A 281 38.24 26.87 -28.20
C GLU A 281 38.16 26.58 -29.70
N ILE A 282 37.08 25.95 -30.16
CA ILE A 282 36.84 25.70 -31.58
C ILE A 282 36.80 27.03 -32.35
N ALA A 283 36.01 28.00 -31.88
CA ALA A 283 35.92 29.32 -32.52
C ALA A 283 37.29 30.04 -32.56
N ARG A 284 38.10 29.89 -31.51
CA ARG A 284 39.46 30.43 -31.48
C ARG A 284 40.35 29.74 -32.53
N VAL A 285 40.33 28.42 -32.60
CA VAL A 285 41.13 27.64 -33.57
C VAL A 285 40.69 27.95 -35.00
N GLU A 286 39.38 28.07 -35.25
CA GLU A 286 38.85 28.47 -36.56
C GLU A 286 39.28 29.88 -36.95
N ALA A 287 39.26 30.84 -36.01
CA ALA A 287 39.73 32.20 -36.25
C ALA A 287 41.25 32.24 -36.53
N GLU A 288 42.05 31.48 -35.79
CA GLU A 288 43.49 31.34 -36.03
C GLU A 288 43.76 30.70 -37.40
N ALA A 289 43.03 29.65 -37.77
CA ALA A 289 43.13 29.01 -39.08
C ALA A 289 42.68 29.93 -40.23
N ALA A 290 41.61 30.70 -40.06
CA ALA A 290 41.16 31.68 -41.03
C ALA A 290 42.21 32.78 -41.25
N LYS A 291 42.84 33.25 -40.17
CA LYS A 291 43.95 34.21 -40.24
C LYS A 291 45.15 33.64 -41.00
N GLN A 292 45.52 32.38 -40.74
CA GLN A 292 46.60 31.71 -41.47
C GLN A 292 46.29 31.58 -42.96
N ARG A 293 45.07 31.14 -43.32
CA ARG A 293 44.63 31.05 -44.72
C ARG A 293 44.66 32.41 -45.42
N ALA A 294 44.20 33.47 -44.74
CA ALA A 294 44.27 34.83 -45.30
C ALA A 294 45.70 35.29 -45.55
N GLN A 295 46.64 34.95 -44.65
CA GLN A 295 48.07 35.25 -44.83
C GLN A 295 48.69 34.45 -45.98
N GLU A 296 48.34 33.18 -46.14
CA GLU A 296 48.80 32.36 -47.27
C GLU A 296 48.24 32.87 -48.61
N LEU A 297 46.96 33.20 -48.67
CA LEU A 297 46.35 33.80 -49.87
C LEU A 297 47.02 35.13 -50.22
N ALA A 298 47.26 36.01 -49.25
CA ALA A 298 47.98 37.25 -49.49
C ALA A 298 49.41 37.01 -50.01
N ARG A 299 50.12 35.98 -49.52
CA ARG A 299 51.43 35.61 -50.05
C ARG A 299 51.32 35.11 -51.50
N ILE A 300 50.33 34.29 -51.81
CA ILE A 300 50.11 33.77 -53.17
C ILE A 300 49.79 34.92 -54.12
N GLU A 301 48.91 35.85 -53.73
CA GLU A 301 48.57 37.04 -54.53
C GLU A 301 49.80 37.93 -54.76
N GLN A 302 50.64 38.13 -53.76
CA GLN A 302 51.89 38.88 -53.92
C GLN A 302 52.86 38.20 -54.87
N LEU A 303 53.01 36.87 -54.79
CA LEU A 303 53.85 36.12 -55.71
C LEU A 303 53.29 36.19 -57.14
N ALA A 304 51.99 36.00 -57.32
CA ALA A 304 51.33 36.11 -58.61
C ALA A 304 51.42 37.54 -59.19
N ALA A 305 51.33 38.59 -58.36
CA ALA A 305 51.52 39.97 -58.80
C ALA A 305 52.95 40.21 -59.28
N LYS A 306 53.96 39.73 -58.55
CA LYS A 306 55.37 39.82 -58.96
C LYS A 306 55.65 39.07 -60.27
N GLU A 307 55.08 37.88 -60.44
CA GLU A 307 55.21 37.13 -61.68
C GLU A 307 54.55 37.86 -62.87
N ARG A 308 53.38 38.46 -62.65
CA ARG A 308 52.71 39.29 -63.67
C ARG A 308 53.53 40.51 -64.04
N GLU A 309 54.07 41.23 -63.06
CA GLU A 309 54.97 42.38 -63.31
C GLU A 309 56.22 41.96 -64.08
N ALA A 310 56.83 40.83 -63.72
CA ALA A 310 57.98 40.28 -64.44
C ALA A 310 57.62 39.88 -65.88
N ALA A 311 56.47 39.26 -66.10
CA ALA A 311 55.98 38.89 -67.44
C ALA A 311 55.68 40.12 -68.30
N VAL A 312 55.09 41.18 -67.73
CA VAL A 312 54.86 42.45 -68.43
C VAL A 312 56.17 43.12 -68.80
N ALA A 313 57.15 43.15 -67.88
CA ALA A 313 58.47 43.70 -68.16
C ALA A 313 59.20 42.92 -69.26
N GLN A 314 59.11 41.58 -69.26
CA GLN A 314 59.66 40.75 -70.33
C GLN A 314 58.96 40.99 -71.67
N ALA A 315 57.64 41.11 -71.68
CA ALA A 315 56.87 41.41 -72.90
C ALA A 315 57.22 42.80 -73.47
N GLN A 316 57.38 43.80 -72.61
CA GLN A 316 57.83 45.13 -73.01
C GLN A 316 59.25 45.10 -73.58
N ALA A 317 60.20 44.42 -72.92
CA ALA A 317 61.56 44.28 -73.41
C ALA A 317 61.61 43.55 -74.77
N ALA A 318 60.79 42.51 -74.96
CA ALA A 318 60.67 41.80 -76.22
C ALA A 318 60.07 42.69 -77.33
N ALA A 319 59.03 43.47 -77.01
CA ALA A 319 58.44 44.42 -77.94
C ALA A 319 59.42 45.53 -78.35
N GLU A 320 60.20 46.07 -77.39
CA GLU A 320 61.26 47.04 -77.69
C GLU A 320 62.37 46.43 -78.55
N ALA A 321 62.79 45.20 -78.29
CA ALA A 321 63.78 44.51 -79.10
C ALA A 321 63.28 44.31 -80.53
N ALA A 322 62.04 43.82 -80.70
CA ALA A 322 61.42 43.66 -82.01
C ALA A 322 61.26 45.00 -82.75
N ALA A 323 60.90 46.08 -82.03
CA ALA A 323 60.84 47.42 -82.59
C ALA A 323 62.22 47.88 -83.08
N ARG A 324 63.28 47.67 -82.29
CA ARG A 324 64.66 48.00 -82.69
C ARG A 324 65.12 47.20 -83.90
N GLU A 325 64.82 45.91 -83.97
CA GLU A 325 65.13 45.08 -85.13
C GLU A 325 64.40 45.55 -86.39
N SER A 326 63.10 45.87 -86.27
CA SER A 326 62.32 46.41 -87.39
C SER A 326 62.87 47.74 -87.89
N LEU A 327 63.27 48.62 -86.97
CA LEU A 327 63.82 49.93 -87.29
C LEU A 327 65.23 49.81 -87.89
N ALA A 328 66.05 48.87 -87.41
CA ALA A 328 67.33 48.55 -88.01
C ALA A 328 67.17 47.97 -89.43
N ALA A 329 66.18 47.09 -89.64
CA ALA A 329 65.87 46.55 -90.96
C ALA A 329 65.38 47.63 -91.94
N GLU A 330 64.55 48.58 -91.48
CA GLU A 330 64.16 49.74 -92.30
C GLU A 330 65.35 50.65 -92.62
N LEU A 331 66.23 50.92 -91.65
CA LEU A 331 67.45 51.72 -91.91
C LEU A 331 68.37 51.05 -92.92
N GLU A 332 68.57 49.73 -92.84
CA GLU A 332 69.35 48.97 -93.83
C GLU A 332 68.69 48.99 -95.21
N ARG A 333 67.36 48.90 -95.27
CA ARG A 333 66.61 49.04 -96.53
C ARG A 333 66.77 50.43 -97.13
N VAL A 334 66.57 51.50 -96.36
CA VAL A 334 66.74 52.89 -96.80
C VAL A 334 68.18 53.15 -97.24
N ARG A 335 69.15 52.58 -96.52
CA ARG A 335 70.56 52.66 -96.91
C ARG A 335 70.81 51.99 -98.25
N ARG A 336 70.28 50.78 -98.47
CA ARG A 336 70.39 50.08 -99.76
C ARG A 336 69.71 50.85 -100.89
N GLU A 337 68.48 51.31 -100.68
CA GLU A 337 67.77 52.14 -101.65
C GLU A 337 68.56 53.42 -101.96
N GLY A 338 69.17 54.05 -100.95
CA GLY A 338 70.04 55.20 -101.11
C GLY A 338 71.34 54.89 -101.88
N GLU A 339 72.01 53.77 -101.57
CA GLU A 339 73.22 53.31 -102.27
C GLU A 339 72.93 52.92 -103.73
N GLU A 340 71.77 52.30 -103.99
CA GLU A 340 71.27 51.99 -105.33
C GLU A 340 70.98 53.26 -106.13
N GLN A 341 70.26 54.22 -105.54
CA GLN A 341 70.01 55.52 -106.17
C GLN A 341 71.31 56.26 -106.47
N LEU A 342 72.28 56.25 -105.56
CA LEU A 342 73.60 56.85 -105.78
C LEU A 342 74.35 56.13 -106.91
N ALA A 343 74.28 54.79 -106.97
CA ALA A 343 74.90 54.00 -108.02
C ALA A 343 74.24 54.25 -109.39
N GLU A 344 72.92 54.42 -109.42
CA GLU A 344 72.18 54.82 -110.63
C GLU A 344 72.51 56.24 -111.07
N GLU A 345 72.60 57.20 -110.15
CA GLU A 345 73.04 58.56 -110.45
C GLU A 345 74.49 58.58 -110.96
N ILE A 346 75.40 57.81 -110.36
CA ILE A 346 76.77 57.68 -110.85
C ILE A 346 76.79 57.03 -112.24
N ARG A 347 76.02 55.97 -112.49
CA ARG A 347 75.91 55.38 -113.84
C ARG A 347 75.33 56.36 -114.85
N ARG A 348 74.34 57.14 -114.45
CA ARG A 348 73.73 58.18 -115.28
C ARG A 348 74.72 59.29 -115.59
N ILE A 349 75.39 59.85 -114.58
CA ILE A 349 76.43 60.87 -114.75
C ILE A 349 77.58 60.34 -115.59
N ARG A 350 77.98 59.08 -115.40
CA ARG A 350 79.03 58.45 -116.21
C ARG A 350 78.58 58.23 -117.65
N LYS A 351 77.35 57.80 -117.88
CA LYS A 351 76.75 57.71 -119.22
C LYS A 351 76.63 59.08 -119.88
N GLU A 352 76.22 60.11 -119.14
CA GLU A 352 76.17 61.50 -119.59
C GLU A 352 77.59 62.07 -119.84
N ALA A 353 78.60 61.65 -119.07
CA ALA A 353 80.00 61.99 -119.26
C ALA A 353 80.63 61.27 -120.47
N ASP A 354 80.30 60.00 -120.68
CA ASP A 354 80.73 59.19 -121.83
C ASP A 354 80.06 59.69 -123.12
N GLN A 355 78.78 60.10 -123.04
CA GLN A 355 78.08 60.79 -124.13
C GLN A 355 78.62 62.21 -124.36
N MET A 356 79.07 62.91 -123.31
CA MET A 356 79.81 64.17 -123.45
C MET A 356 81.21 63.98 -124.03
N LEU A 357 81.89 62.86 -123.77
CA LEU A 357 83.20 62.53 -124.35
C LEU A 357 83.06 62.10 -125.82
N ALA A 358 82.01 61.35 -126.16
CA ALA A 358 81.69 60.98 -127.54
C ALA A 358 81.25 62.21 -128.37
N SER A 359 80.41 63.10 -127.82
CA SER A 359 80.02 64.33 -128.52
C SER A 359 81.13 65.39 -128.60
N LYS A 360 82.09 65.40 -127.66
CA LYS A 360 83.29 66.25 -127.74
C LYS A 360 84.38 65.71 -128.67
N LEU A 361 84.34 64.44 -129.05
CA LEU A 361 85.21 63.88 -130.09
C LEU A 361 84.69 64.18 -131.52
N ASP A 362 83.37 64.36 -131.68
CA ASP A 362 82.74 64.73 -132.97
C ASP A 362 82.54 66.25 -133.15
N VAL A 363 82.75 67.07 -132.11
CA VAL A 363 82.64 68.55 -132.16
C VAL A 363 83.96 69.24 -131.75
N ALA A 364 85.09 68.53 -131.89
CA ALA A 364 86.43 69.11 -131.87
C ALA A 364 86.89 69.62 -133.26
N GLU A 365 85.93 69.86 -134.17
CA GLU A 365 86.04 70.85 -135.22
C GLU A 365 84.81 71.77 -135.16
N ALA A 366 85.08 73.07 -135.12
CA ALA A 366 84.16 74.20 -135.12
C ALA A 366 83.49 74.59 -133.78
N GLY A 367 84.06 75.66 -133.20
CA GLY A 367 83.25 76.84 -132.91
C GLY A 367 82.88 77.06 -131.44
N ALA A 368 83.72 77.85 -130.78
CA ALA A 368 83.46 78.42 -129.47
C ALA A 368 82.18 79.28 -129.40
N GLY A 369 81.48 79.21 -128.27
CA GLY A 369 80.81 80.37 -127.67
C GLY A 369 79.32 80.26 -127.40
N ARG A 370 79.00 80.32 -126.10
CA ARG A 370 77.87 80.99 -125.41
C ARG A 370 76.77 80.13 -124.76
N ASP A 371 76.43 80.65 -123.57
CA ASP A 371 75.20 80.55 -122.76
C ASP A 371 75.07 79.43 -121.71
N ARG A 372 75.54 79.78 -120.49
CA ARG A 372 75.49 79.00 -119.24
C ARG A 372 74.60 79.64 -118.17
N GLU A 373 73.56 80.38 -118.56
CA GLU A 373 72.69 81.12 -117.61
C GLU A 373 71.24 80.61 -117.52
N GLU A 374 70.78 79.67 -118.35
CA GLU A 374 69.37 79.23 -118.34
C GLU A 374 69.08 78.01 -117.44
N ARG A 375 70.10 77.36 -116.87
CA ARG A 375 69.96 76.08 -116.15
C ARG A 375 69.55 76.19 -114.67
N ILE A 376 69.53 77.39 -114.08
CA ILE A 376 69.25 77.58 -112.65
C ILE A 376 67.74 77.72 -112.36
N ALA A 377 66.89 77.93 -113.37
CA ALA A 377 65.44 78.10 -113.18
C ALA A 377 64.64 76.78 -113.09
N LYS A 378 65.16 75.66 -113.61
CA LYS A 378 64.40 74.39 -113.71
C LYS A 378 64.48 73.50 -112.46
N ALA A 379 65.51 73.69 -111.62
CA ALA A 379 65.75 72.87 -110.43
C ALA A 379 64.90 73.26 -109.20
N ARG A 380 64.17 74.38 -109.23
CA ARG A 380 63.30 74.81 -108.11
C ARG A 380 61.83 74.39 -108.25
N ALA A 381 61.41 73.92 -109.42
CA ALA A 381 60.03 73.44 -109.63
C ALA A 381 59.82 71.98 -109.18
N GLU A 382 60.88 71.15 -109.20
CA GLU A 382 60.80 69.72 -108.85
C GLU A 382 60.80 69.46 -107.33
N VAL A 383 61.23 70.44 -106.52
CA VAL A 383 61.26 70.34 -105.05
C VAL A 383 59.89 70.61 -104.41
N GLU A 384 59.02 71.41 -105.05
CA GLU A 384 57.67 71.68 -104.54
C GLU A 384 56.66 70.57 -104.85
N ALA A 385 56.90 69.78 -105.92
CA ALA A 385 56.09 68.58 -106.21
C ALA A 385 56.27 67.46 -105.16
N ALA A 386 57.46 67.38 -104.52
CA ALA A 386 57.75 66.38 -103.48
C ALA A 386 57.11 66.71 -102.11
N LYS A 387 56.71 67.97 -101.86
CA LYS A 387 56.00 68.37 -100.63
C LYS A 387 54.50 68.10 -100.69
N ALA A 388 53.88 68.13 -101.87
CA ALA A 388 52.45 67.85 -102.04
C ALA A 388 52.10 66.37 -101.79
N ALA A 389 52.95 65.43 -102.22
CA ALA A 389 52.72 63.99 -102.02
C ALA A 389 52.83 63.54 -100.54
N ARG A 390 53.59 64.28 -99.72
CA ARG A 390 53.76 63.99 -98.28
C ARG A 390 52.55 64.45 -97.45
N ALA A 391 51.78 65.42 -97.94
CA ALA A 391 50.56 65.91 -97.29
C ALA A 391 49.35 64.98 -97.51
N GLU A 392 49.24 64.32 -98.67
CA GLU A 392 48.17 63.34 -98.95
C GLU A 392 48.34 62.03 -98.15
N ALA A 393 49.58 61.63 -97.87
CA ALA A 393 49.88 60.47 -97.03
C ALA A 393 49.56 60.69 -95.52
N GLU A 394 49.69 61.93 -95.03
CA GLU A 394 49.27 62.27 -93.65
C GLU A 394 47.74 62.43 -93.51
N ALA A 395 47.04 62.80 -94.57
CA ALA A 395 45.57 62.83 -94.59
C ALA A 395 44.97 61.42 -94.52
N ALA A 396 45.55 60.44 -95.21
CA ALA A 396 45.12 59.03 -95.16
C ALA A 396 45.34 58.39 -93.77
N LYS A 397 46.40 58.78 -93.06
CA LYS A 397 46.65 58.34 -91.67
C LYS A 397 45.62 58.89 -90.67
N ARG A 398 45.07 60.09 -90.90
CA ARG A 398 44.07 60.69 -90.01
C ARG A 398 42.68 60.05 -90.15
N VAL A 399 42.31 59.63 -91.37
CA VAL A 399 41.04 58.90 -91.62
C VAL A 399 41.06 57.52 -90.95
N ALA A 400 42.17 56.79 -91.05
CA ALA A 400 42.32 55.47 -90.42
C ALA A 400 42.30 55.53 -88.87
N ILE A 401 42.83 56.62 -88.27
CA ILE A 401 42.79 56.84 -86.82
C ILE A 401 41.37 57.19 -86.35
N GLU A 402 40.58 57.92 -87.15
CA GLU A 402 39.17 58.21 -86.82
C GLU A 402 38.27 56.96 -86.88
N GLU A 403 38.46 56.09 -87.87
CA GLU A 403 37.71 54.83 -87.97
C GLU A 403 38.05 53.88 -86.82
N ALA A 404 39.32 53.79 -86.43
CA ALA A 404 39.72 53.04 -85.24
C ALA A 404 39.12 53.61 -83.95
N ARG A 405 38.94 54.95 -83.86
CA ARG A 405 38.33 55.60 -82.70
C ARG A 405 36.83 55.35 -82.59
N LYS A 406 36.10 55.31 -83.72
CA LYS A 406 34.67 54.97 -83.76
C LYS A 406 34.38 53.54 -83.31
N VAL A 407 35.22 52.58 -83.70
CA VAL A 407 35.09 51.17 -83.27
C VAL A 407 35.33 51.02 -81.76
N VAL A 408 36.27 51.78 -81.20
CA VAL A 408 36.52 51.81 -79.74
C VAL A 408 35.39 52.52 -78.98
N GLU A 409 34.81 53.59 -79.54
CA GLU A 409 33.64 54.26 -78.94
C GLU A 409 32.37 53.39 -78.97
N GLU A 410 32.13 52.64 -80.05
CA GLU A 410 31.03 51.66 -80.10
C GLU A 410 31.25 50.50 -79.13
N ALA A 411 32.49 50.04 -78.96
CA ALA A 411 32.83 49.02 -77.97
C ALA A 411 32.66 49.53 -76.52
N ALA A 412 33.04 50.77 -76.25
CA ALA A 412 32.84 51.43 -74.96
C ALA A 412 31.35 51.69 -74.66
N ALA A 413 30.55 52.03 -75.68
CA ALA A 413 29.10 52.17 -75.54
C ALA A 413 28.41 50.83 -75.22
N ARG A 414 28.85 49.72 -75.85
CA ARG A 414 28.35 48.37 -75.54
C ARG A 414 28.75 47.89 -74.16
N ALA A 415 29.95 48.23 -73.69
CA ALA A 415 30.39 47.93 -72.32
C ALA A 415 29.53 48.67 -71.28
N LYS A 416 29.18 49.94 -71.54
CA LYS A 416 28.34 50.73 -70.65
C LYS A 416 26.89 50.21 -70.56
N VAL A 417 26.31 49.78 -71.68
CA VAL A 417 24.99 49.13 -71.69
C VAL A 417 25.01 47.80 -70.91
N ALA A 418 26.10 47.03 -71.01
CA ALA A 418 26.25 45.81 -70.22
C ALA A 418 26.42 46.07 -68.71
N GLU A 419 27.12 47.14 -68.32
CA GLU A 419 27.21 47.56 -66.91
C GLU A 419 25.86 48.01 -66.36
N ASP A 420 25.10 48.82 -67.13
CA ASP A 420 23.76 49.27 -66.75
C ASP A 420 22.77 48.08 -66.62
N GLU A 421 22.88 47.06 -67.49
CA GLU A 421 22.09 45.83 -67.43
C GLU A 421 22.43 44.99 -66.17
N VAL A 422 23.72 44.89 -65.82
CA VAL A 422 24.18 44.21 -64.59
C VAL A 422 23.70 44.95 -63.35
N GLU A 423 23.71 46.28 -63.35
CA GLU A 423 23.21 47.08 -62.25
C GLU A 423 21.68 46.95 -62.10
N ARG A 424 20.94 46.89 -63.21
CA ARG A 424 19.50 46.60 -63.24
C ARG A 424 19.20 45.23 -62.64
N VAL A 425 19.88 44.17 -63.10
CA VAL A 425 19.71 42.80 -62.59
C VAL A 425 20.09 42.70 -61.11
N ARG A 426 21.14 43.40 -60.67
CA ARG A 426 21.54 43.45 -59.27
C ARG A 426 20.49 44.16 -58.41
N SER A 427 19.87 45.23 -58.91
CA SER A 427 18.80 45.93 -58.20
C SER A 427 17.51 45.10 -58.10
N GLU A 428 17.13 44.40 -59.18
CA GLU A 428 16.00 43.46 -59.20
C GLU A 428 16.23 42.27 -58.23
N ALA A 429 17.44 41.71 -58.20
CA ALA A 429 17.79 40.64 -57.27
C ALA A 429 17.76 41.11 -55.81
N ASN A 430 18.16 42.36 -55.53
CA ASN A 430 18.14 42.92 -54.17
C ASN A 430 16.71 43.25 -53.69
N GLU A 431 15.84 43.70 -54.58
CA GLU A 431 14.40 43.88 -54.32
C GLU A 431 13.72 42.53 -54.03
N GLN A 432 14.01 41.51 -54.84
CA GLN A 432 13.50 40.15 -54.60
C GLN A 432 13.97 39.59 -53.26
N LEU A 433 15.25 39.78 -52.90
CA LEU A 433 15.79 39.36 -51.61
C LEU A 433 15.12 40.09 -50.45
N LYS A 434 14.90 41.42 -50.55
CA LYS A 434 14.16 42.19 -49.54
C LYS A 434 12.74 41.68 -49.36
N SER A 435 12.01 41.42 -50.46
CA SER A 435 10.65 40.91 -50.41
C SER A 435 10.56 39.51 -49.76
N ALA A 436 11.54 38.65 -50.04
CA ALA A 436 11.63 37.32 -49.46
C ALA A 436 11.95 37.36 -47.95
N VAL A 437 12.84 38.25 -47.52
CA VAL A 437 13.18 38.45 -46.10
C VAL A 437 11.99 39.02 -45.33
N VAL A 438 11.26 39.98 -45.90
CA VAL A 438 10.04 40.52 -45.27
C VAL A 438 8.97 39.42 -45.12
N LYS A 439 8.78 38.59 -46.15
CA LYS A 439 7.83 37.47 -46.10
C LYS A 439 8.24 36.41 -45.07
N ALA A 440 9.51 36.02 -45.03
CA ALA A 440 10.02 35.05 -44.05
C ALA A 440 9.91 35.57 -42.60
N ARG A 441 10.15 36.87 -42.38
CA ARG A 441 9.99 37.51 -41.07
C ARG A 441 8.51 37.55 -40.65
N ALA A 442 7.61 37.90 -41.56
CA ALA A 442 6.17 37.88 -41.29
C ALA A 442 5.64 36.46 -40.99
N GLU A 443 6.12 35.44 -41.71
CA GLU A 443 5.76 34.04 -41.44
C GLU A 443 6.31 33.55 -40.10
N SER A 444 7.51 33.97 -39.71
CA SER A 444 8.10 33.65 -38.40
C SER A 444 7.36 34.35 -37.26
N ASP A 445 7.03 35.63 -37.42
CA ASP A 445 6.32 36.42 -36.41
C ASP A 445 4.88 35.90 -36.22
N ALA A 446 4.22 35.46 -37.29
CA ALA A 446 2.90 34.83 -37.21
C ALA A 446 2.94 33.47 -36.50
N ARG A 447 4.00 32.67 -36.69
CA ARG A 447 4.20 31.40 -35.95
C ARG A 447 4.43 31.64 -34.46
N LEU A 448 5.27 32.61 -34.11
CA LEU A 448 5.51 33.00 -32.72
C LEU A 448 4.22 33.52 -32.05
N GLN A 449 3.44 34.35 -32.73
CA GLN A 449 2.15 34.81 -32.20
C GLN A 449 1.15 33.67 -32.00
N ALA A 450 1.12 32.68 -32.90
CA ALA A 450 0.27 31.51 -32.75
C ALA A 450 0.71 30.61 -31.58
N GLU A 451 2.01 30.45 -31.34
CA GLU A 451 2.54 29.71 -30.18
C GLU A 451 2.25 30.44 -28.86
N VAL A 452 2.46 31.76 -28.81
CA VAL A 452 2.13 32.57 -27.63
C VAL A 452 0.63 32.50 -27.33
N ALA A 453 -0.23 32.59 -28.33
CA ALA A 453 -1.67 32.47 -28.14
C ALA A 453 -2.11 31.08 -27.64
N ARG A 454 -1.41 30.01 -28.04
CA ARG A 454 -1.63 28.66 -27.50
C ARG A 454 -1.18 28.55 -26.05
N ALA A 455 0.02 29.06 -25.74
CA ALA A 455 0.55 29.08 -24.38
C ALA A 455 -0.35 29.89 -23.44
N GLN A 456 -0.88 31.03 -23.88
CA GLN A 456 -1.81 31.85 -23.11
C GLN A 456 -3.11 31.10 -22.79
N ARG A 457 -3.72 30.43 -23.78
CA ARG A 457 -4.93 29.62 -23.54
C ARG A 457 -4.68 28.46 -22.59
N ASP A 458 -3.51 27.81 -22.68
CA ASP A 458 -3.15 26.73 -21.76
C ASP A 458 -2.94 27.26 -20.32
N THR A 459 -2.39 28.47 -20.17
CA THR A 459 -2.28 29.11 -18.84
C THR A 459 -3.63 29.55 -18.29
N GLU A 460 -4.52 30.09 -19.12
CA GLU A 460 -5.87 30.49 -18.73
C GLU A 460 -6.70 29.25 -18.32
N ALA A 461 -6.65 28.17 -19.09
CA ALA A 461 -7.32 26.92 -18.75
C ALA A 461 -6.81 26.32 -17.43
N ARG A 462 -5.51 26.44 -17.14
CA ARG A 462 -4.94 26.01 -15.85
C ARG A 462 -5.41 26.89 -14.68
N LEU A 463 -5.49 28.20 -14.88
CA LEU A 463 -5.99 29.14 -13.87
C LEU A 463 -7.48 28.92 -13.60
N GLU A 464 -8.29 28.69 -14.63
CA GLU A 464 -9.71 28.35 -14.50
C GLU A 464 -9.90 27.00 -13.77
N ALA A 465 -9.09 25.99 -14.07
CA ALA A 465 -9.12 24.71 -13.36
C ALA A 465 -8.72 24.85 -11.89
N GLN A 466 -7.71 25.68 -11.58
CA GLN A 466 -7.31 25.95 -10.20
C GLN A 466 -8.39 26.73 -9.43
N LEU A 467 -9.00 27.75 -10.04
CA LEU A 467 -10.11 28.50 -9.46
C LEU A 467 -11.34 27.60 -9.24
N ALA A 468 -11.66 26.70 -10.18
CA ALA A 468 -12.73 25.73 -10.00
C ALA A 468 -12.45 24.77 -8.84
N SER A 469 -11.21 24.35 -8.63
CA SER A 469 -10.84 23.48 -7.50
C SER A 469 -10.95 24.20 -6.15
N VAL A 470 -10.50 25.45 -6.07
CA VAL A 470 -10.55 26.25 -4.84
C VAL A 470 -11.99 26.64 -4.49
N ILE A 471 -12.80 27.00 -5.49
CA ILE A 471 -14.22 27.28 -5.29
C ILE A 471 -14.99 26.02 -4.89
N GLY A 472 -14.63 24.85 -5.45
CA GLY A 472 -15.18 23.55 -5.05
C GLY A 472 -14.88 23.21 -3.59
N GLU A 473 -13.63 23.36 -3.15
CA GLU A 473 -13.24 23.12 -1.76
C GLU A 473 -13.90 24.11 -0.78
N GLN A 474 -14.03 25.39 -1.15
CA GLN A 474 -14.70 26.38 -0.30
C GLN A 474 -16.20 26.12 -0.17
N LEU A 475 -16.88 25.75 -1.26
CA LEU A 475 -18.31 25.38 -1.24
C LEU A 475 -18.55 24.09 -0.44
N GLU A 476 -17.68 23.09 -0.56
CA GLU A 476 -17.77 21.86 0.24
C GLU A 476 -17.56 22.13 1.73
N ALA A 477 -16.61 23.00 2.08
CA ALA A 477 -16.38 23.43 3.46
C ALA A 477 -17.58 24.23 4.02
N GLU A 478 -18.21 25.07 3.20
CA GLU A 478 -19.37 25.86 3.60
C GLU A 478 -20.64 25.00 3.74
N ILE A 479 -20.84 24.02 2.86
CA ILE A 479 -21.91 23.02 2.98
C ILE A 479 -21.70 22.14 4.23
N ALA A 480 -20.46 21.75 4.53
CA ALA A 480 -20.13 21.00 5.74
C ALA A 480 -20.41 21.82 7.01
N ARG A 481 -20.08 23.11 6.99
CA ARG A 481 -20.37 24.05 8.09
C ARG A 481 -21.88 24.23 8.30
N LEU A 482 -22.65 24.43 7.23
CA LEU A 482 -24.12 24.57 7.31
C LEU A 482 -24.81 23.28 7.77
N ARG A 483 -24.24 22.10 7.47
CA ARG A 483 -24.71 20.82 8.02
C ARG A 483 -24.39 20.69 9.51
N ALA A 484 -23.21 21.13 9.94
CA ALA A 484 -22.83 21.13 11.35
C ALA A 484 -23.69 22.10 12.18
N GLU A 485 -24.00 23.29 11.66
CA GLU A 485 -24.90 24.26 12.29
C GLU A 485 -26.35 23.75 12.35
N ASN A 486 -26.85 23.05 11.32
CA ASN A 486 -28.16 22.39 11.38
C ASN A 486 -28.23 21.27 12.42
N LEU A 487 -27.17 20.47 12.56
CA LEU A 487 -27.07 19.43 13.59
C LEU A 487 -27.04 20.05 15.00
N HIS A 488 -26.36 21.19 15.19
CA HIS A 488 -26.40 21.94 16.45
C HIS A 488 -27.77 22.59 16.73
N ALA A 489 -28.46 23.11 15.71
CA ALA A 489 -29.82 23.65 15.86
C ALA A 489 -30.85 22.55 16.15
N GLN A 490 -30.63 21.32 15.68
CA GLN A 490 -31.44 20.15 16.04
C GLN A 490 -31.16 19.67 17.48
N ALA A 491 -29.92 19.76 17.94
CA ALA A 491 -29.56 19.44 19.33
C ALA A 491 -30.14 20.45 20.34
N GLN A 492 -30.25 21.73 19.98
CA GLN A 492 -30.82 22.78 20.84
C GLN A 492 -32.35 22.76 20.95
N ARG A 493 -33.07 21.99 20.11
CA ARG A 493 -34.54 21.86 20.20
C ARG A 493 -35.03 20.79 21.18
N ILE A 494 -34.12 20.07 21.86
CA ILE A 494 -34.48 19.03 22.83
C ILE A 494 -34.37 19.53 24.29
N ASP A 495 -33.73 20.68 24.53
CA ASP A 495 -33.58 21.23 25.89
C ASP A 495 -34.39 22.52 26.07
N GLU A 496 -35.72 22.38 26.15
CA GLU A 496 -36.54 23.39 26.82
C GLU A 496 -37.33 22.74 27.98
N ILE A 497 -37.06 23.32 29.16
CA ILE A 497 -37.81 23.43 30.43
C ILE A 497 -37.73 22.26 31.47
N PRO A 498 -37.74 22.54 32.81
CA PRO A 498 -36.58 22.97 33.62
C PRO A 498 -36.50 22.30 35.04
N LEU A 499 -35.50 22.72 35.85
CA LEU A 499 -35.53 23.07 37.30
C LEU A 499 -34.60 22.33 38.31
N PHE A 500 -33.84 23.19 39.00
CA PHE A 500 -33.20 23.09 40.33
C PHE A 500 -31.95 22.20 40.49
N ALA A 501 -30.91 22.55 41.26
CA ALA A 501 -30.50 23.77 41.95
C ALA A 501 -29.07 23.53 42.52
N SER A 502 -28.39 24.62 42.85
CA SER A 502 -27.28 24.73 43.82
C SER A 502 -25.91 24.16 43.40
N SER A 503 -24.78 24.79 43.70
CA SER A 503 -24.47 26.11 44.28
C SER A 503 -22.95 26.28 44.23
N GLU A 504 -22.49 27.54 44.26
CA GLU A 504 -21.16 28.02 44.69
C GLU A 504 -20.23 28.60 43.60
N GLN A 505 -20.43 29.91 43.43
CA GLN A 505 -19.47 30.97 43.10
C GLN A 505 -18.71 31.42 44.39
N PRO A 506 -17.81 32.43 44.37
CA PRO A 506 -16.72 32.75 43.43
C PRO A 506 -15.47 33.34 44.16
N GLY A 507 -14.48 33.85 43.42
CA GLY A 507 -13.66 35.01 43.82
C GLY A 507 -12.15 34.79 43.72
N PHE A 508 -11.52 35.24 42.64
CA PHE A 508 -10.75 36.50 42.56
C PHE A 508 -9.47 36.55 43.43
N PHE A 509 -8.30 36.62 42.79
CA PHE A 509 -7.40 37.78 42.91
C PHE A 509 -6.43 37.83 41.73
N ASP A 510 -6.37 39.00 41.11
CA ASP A 510 -5.37 39.46 40.18
C ASP A 510 -4.53 40.50 40.94
N VAL A 511 -3.20 40.31 41.05
CA VAL A 511 -2.27 41.38 41.45
C VAL A 511 -0.92 41.17 40.74
N SER A 512 -0.64 42.11 39.86
CA SER A 512 0.64 42.39 39.20
C SER A 512 1.68 43.05 40.12
N LYS A 513 2.97 42.63 40.05
CA LYS A 513 4.13 43.43 39.56
C LYS A 513 5.51 42.92 40.02
N ALA A 514 6.39 42.81 39.01
CA ALA A 514 7.78 43.28 38.92
C ALA A 514 8.96 42.49 39.57
N ALA A 515 9.74 41.89 38.65
CA ALA A 515 11.20 42.02 38.46
C ALA A 515 12.18 41.62 39.59
N LEU A 516 12.96 40.56 39.34
CA LEU A 516 14.43 40.58 39.43
C LEU A 516 15.09 39.30 38.84
N LEU A 517 15.92 39.57 37.82
CA LEU A 517 17.05 38.85 37.23
C LEU A 517 17.52 37.48 37.79
N GLY A 518 17.78 36.56 36.84
CA GLY A 518 19.17 36.11 36.64
C GLY A 518 19.54 34.67 36.99
N VAL A 519 18.87 33.65 36.43
CA VAL A 519 19.43 32.28 36.32
C VAL A 519 19.06 31.69 34.97
N ARG A 520 20.04 31.22 34.20
CA ARG A 520 19.82 30.54 32.90
C ARG A 520 19.22 29.15 33.16
N TRP A 521 17.92 29.01 32.94
CA TRP A 521 17.16 27.78 33.13
C TRP A 521 17.59 26.61 32.23
N ASP A 522 18.34 26.87 31.16
CA ASP A 522 18.87 25.82 30.27
C ASP A 522 19.84 24.86 30.99
N PHE A 523 20.62 25.35 31.96
CA PHE A 523 21.56 24.49 32.69
C PHE A 523 20.86 23.59 33.71
N VAL A 524 19.74 24.05 34.29
CA VAL A 524 18.95 23.28 35.25
C VAL A 524 18.15 22.20 34.51
N ALA A 525 17.59 22.52 33.34
CA ALA A 525 16.89 21.55 32.49
C ALA A 525 17.84 20.47 31.95
N THR A 526 19.05 20.84 31.52
CA THR A 526 20.03 19.87 31.00
C THR A 526 20.59 18.97 32.10
N ALA A 527 20.84 19.51 33.31
CA ALA A 527 21.28 18.71 34.45
C ALA A 527 20.21 17.73 34.95
N ALA A 528 18.93 18.13 34.89
CA ALA A 528 17.81 17.26 35.23
C ALA A 528 17.64 16.11 34.22
N ILE A 529 17.78 16.40 32.92
CA ILE A 529 17.70 15.38 31.86
C ILE A 529 18.89 14.42 31.91
N CYS A 530 20.12 14.91 32.13
CA CYS A 530 21.29 14.05 32.28
C CYS A 530 21.19 13.15 33.52
N SER A 531 20.66 13.66 34.63
CA SER A 531 20.46 12.86 35.85
C SER A 531 19.38 11.78 35.63
N LEU A 532 18.33 12.08 34.86
CA LEU A 532 17.26 11.13 34.55
C LEU A 532 17.73 10.02 33.57
N VAL A 533 18.62 10.36 32.63
CA VAL A 533 19.25 9.38 31.72
C VAL A 533 20.27 8.49 32.45
N VAL A 534 21.04 9.03 33.40
CA VAL A 534 21.98 8.24 34.21
C VAL A 534 21.24 7.30 35.17
N VAL A 535 20.16 7.77 35.81
CA VAL A 535 19.33 6.92 36.68
C VAL A 535 18.56 5.87 35.88
N ALA A 536 18.03 6.20 34.69
CA ALA A 536 17.41 5.23 33.80
C ALA A 536 18.42 4.19 33.25
N GLY A 537 19.64 4.63 32.93
CA GLY A 537 20.73 3.75 32.49
C GLY A 537 21.23 2.81 33.60
N MET A 538 21.33 3.29 34.85
CA MET A 538 21.72 2.43 35.99
C MET A 538 20.63 1.43 36.39
N LEU A 539 19.33 1.75 36.19
CA LEU A 539 18.23 0.85 36.55
C LEU A 539 17.93 -0.22 35.49
N TYR A 540 18.25 0.02 34.21
CA TYR A 540 17.91 -0.89 33.11
C TYR A 540 19.08 -1.76 32.60
N LEU A 541 20.33 -1.49 32.97
CA LEU A 541 21.47 -2.26 32.45
C LEU A 541 21.73 -3.66 33.04
N PRO A 542 21.17 -4.12 34.18
CA PRO A 542 21.32 -5.53 34.59
C PRO A 542 20.17 -6.47 34.20
N ARG A 543 19.30 -6.13 33.23
CA ARG A 543 18.23 -7.04 32.77
C ARG A 543 18.18 -7.35 31.27
N ALA A 544 19.10 -6.81 30.46
CA ALA A 544 19.08 -6.95 29.00
C ALA A 544 20.21 -7.85 28.42
N VAL A 545 20.73 -8.82 29.19
CA VAL A 545 21.72 -9.81 28.67
C VAL A 545 21.33 -11.27 28.98
N SER A 546 20.07 -11.59 29.32
CA SER A 546 19.70 -13.00 29.55
C SER A 546 18.32 -13.45 29.05
N THR A 547 17.87 -12.98 27.89
CA THR A 547 16.73 -13.59 27.17
C THR A 547 16.80 -13.29 25.67
N ALA A 548 17.85 -13.79 25.01
CA ALA A 548 17.96 -13.77 23.55
C ALA A 548 18.50 -15.12 23.04
N ALA A 549 17.80 -16.21 23.35
CA ALA A 549 18.16 -17.54 22.84
C ALA A 549 16.99 -18.49 22.49
N HIS A 550 15.71 -18.14 22.72
CA HIS A 550 14.59 -19.01 22.30
C HIS A 550 13.35 -18.23 21.92
N THR A 551 13.23 -17.76 20.67
CA THR A 551 11.95 -17.42 20.02
C THR A 551 12.13 -17.12 18.52
N SER A 552 12.72 -18.05 17.76
CA SER A 552 12.79 -17.92 16.29
C SER A 552 12.21 -19.11 15.51
N SER A 553 11.69 -20.15 16.16
CA SER A 553 11.13 -21.32 15.46
C SER A 553 9.59 -21.39 15.39
N GLN A 554 8.85 -20.49 16.04
CA GLN A 554 7.37 -20.54 16.04
C GLN A 554 6.64 -19.48 15.21
N LEU A 555 7.36 -18.56 14.55
CA LEU A 555 6.72 -17.49 13.75
C LEU A 555 6.59 -17.79 12.24
N VAL A 556 7.18 -18.87 11.73
CA VAL A 556 7.09 -19.22 10.28
C VAL A 556 5.85 -20.06 9.96
N GLY A 557 5.23 -20.72 10.95
CA GLY A 557 4.06 -21.59 10.73
C GLY A 557 2.67 -20.95 10.95
N THR A 558 2.62 -19.74 11.51
CA THR A 558 1.38 -19.03 11.89
C THR A 558 1.03 -17.91 10.92
N ALA A 559 2.03 -17.24 10.33
CA ALA A 559 1.83 -16.22 9.30
C ALA A 559 1.21 -16.78 8.00
N GLY A 560 1.59 -17.99 7.58
CA GLY A 560 1.01 -18.64 6.39
C GLY A 560 -0.45 -19.10 6.56
N ARG A 561 -0.87 -19.41 7.81
CA ARG A 561 -2.25 -19.80 8.12
C ARG A 561 -3.16 -18.58 8.29
N ALA A 562 -2.65 -17.48 8.85
CA ALA A 562 -3.36 -16.21 8.94
C ALA A 562 -3.59 -15.58 7.55
N ALA A 563 -2.61 -15.63 6.64
CA ALA A 563 -2.76 -15.14 5.27
C ALA A 563 -3.80 -15.93 4.45
N LYS A 564 -3.89 -17.25 4.66
CA LYS A 564 -4.87 -18.12 3.97
C LYS A 564 -6.29 -17.96 4.53
N ALA A 565 -6.43 -17.62 5.82
CA ALA A 565 -7.71 -17.29 6.44
C ALA A 565 -8.20 -15.90 6.00
N ALA A 566 -7.32 -14.90 5.99
CA ALA A 566 -7.63 -13.54 5.54
C ALA A 566 -8.02 -13.47 4.04
N ALA A 567 -7.39 -14.29 3.18
CA ALA A 567 -7.77 -14.39 1.77
C ALA A 567 -9.15 -15.06 1.56
N LYS A 568 -9.55 -15.98 2.46
CA LYS A 568 -10.86 -16.65 2.41
C LYS A 568 -11.99 -15.75 2.92
N GLU A 569 -11.69 -14.85 3.84
CA GLU A 569 -12.63 -13.90 4.44
C GLU A 569 -12.82 -12.65 3.55
N ALA A 570 -11.77 -12.20 2.86
CA ALA A 570 -11.84 -11.13 1.86
C ALA A 570 -12.68 -11.51 0.61
N ALA A 571 -12.74 -12.79 0.25
CA ALA A 571 -13.57 -13.29 -0.85
C ALA A 571 -15.08 -13.35 -0.49
N ALA A 572 -15.44 -13.27 0.80
CA ALA A 572 -16.82 -13.38 1.26
C ALA A 572 -17.52 -12.01 1.44
N ALA A 573 -16.80 -10.88 1.30
CA ALA A 573 -17.29 -9.56 1.68
C ALA A 573 -17.54 -8.55 0.51
N ALA A 574 -17.53 -8.98 -0.75
CA ALA A 574 -17.77 -8.07 -1.88
C ALA A 574 -19.27 -7.94 -2.24
N PRO A 575 -19.82 -6.72 -2.42
CA PRO A 575 -21.24 -6.52 -2.71
C PRO A 575 -21.66 -6.87 -4.15
N THR A 576 -22.91 -7.28 -4.24
CA THR A 576 -23.62 -7.95 -5.33
C THR A 576 -23.90 -7.08 -6.57
N VAL A 577 -22.89 -6.61 -7.31
CA VAL A 577 -23.11 -5.93 -8.63
C VAL A 577 -22.26 -6.49 -9.78
N THR A 578 -21.30 -7.36 -9.52
CA THR A 578 -20.40 -7.92 -10.57
C THR A 578 -20.82 -9.27 -11.16
N ARG A 579 -22.05 -9.75 -10.93
CA ARG A 579 -22.51 -11.04 -11.52
C ARG A 579 -22.97 -10.94 -12.98
N ARG A 580 -23.42 -9.76 -13.42
CA ARG A 580 -23.89 -9.55 -14.81
C ARG A 580 -22.76 -9.17 -15.76
N ALA A 581 -21.72 -8.52 -15.25
CA ALA A 581 -20.50 -8.22 -16.01
C ALA A 581 -19.57 -9.44 -16.17
N MET A 582 -19.50 -10.32 -15.16
CA MET A 582 -18.71 -11.56 -15.26
C MET A 582 -19.31 -12.58 -16.25
N ASN A 583 -20.65 -12.74 -16.31
CA ASN A 583 -21.27 -13.69 -17.25
C ASN A 583 -21.14 -13.30 -18.73
N ALA A 584 -20.89 -12.02 -19.03
CA ALA A 584 -20.64 -11.54 -20.39
C ALA A 584 -19.17 -11.74 -20.81
N ALA A 585 -18.23 -11.67 -19.87
CA ALA A 585 -16.82 -11.96 -20.10
C ALA A 585 -16.53 -13.48 -20.19
N GLU A 586 -17.32 -14.31 -19.50
CA GLU A 586 -17.14 -15.78 -19.46
C GLU A 586 -17.55 -16.50 -20.77
N ARG A 587 -18.24 -15.82 -21.70
CA ARG A 587 -18.63 -16.38 -23.01
C ARG A 587 -17.62 -16.14 -24.13
N ALA A 588 -16.56 -15.37 -23.89
CA ALA A 588 -15.65 -14.92 -24.94
C ALA A 588 -14.22 -15.50 -24.86
N MET A 589 -13.95 -16.48 -24.00
CA MET A 589 -12.64 -17.16 -23.97
C MET A 589 -12.79 -18.70 -23.97
N PRO A 590 -11.97 -19.42 -24.75
CA PRO A 590 -11.99 -20.88 -24.77
C PRO A 590 -11.52 -21.43 -23.42
N LYS A 591 -12.25 -22.42 -22.91
CA LYS A 591 -12.01 -23.10 -21.64
C LYS A 591 -10.65 -23.80 -21.63
N SER A 592 -9.82 -23.53 -20.62
CA SER A 592 -8.74 -24.43 -20.19
C SER A 592 -9.32 -25.47 -19.21
N PRO A 593 -9.03 -26.77 -19.39
CA PRO A 593 -9.58 -27.81 -18.51
C PRO A 593 -8.86 -27.85 -17.15
N SER A 594 -9.66 -28.13 -16.11
CA SER A 594 -9.24 -28.30 -14.72
C SER A 594 -8.55 -29.63 -14.49
N VAL A 595 -7.49 -29.60 -13.69
CA VAL A 595 -6.71 -30.77 -13.23
C VAL A 595 -7.57 -31.71 -12.38
N ASN A 596 -8.10 -32.76 -13.00
CA ASN A 596 -8.21 -34.10 -12.42
C ASN A 596 -8.60 -35.12 -13.51
N GLU A 597 -7.76 -35.25 -14.54
CA GLU A 597 -7.76 -36.42 -15.41
C GLU A 597 -6.32 -36.81 -15.68
N ALA A 598 -6.07 -38.11 -15.56
CA ALA A 598 -4.76 -38.72 -15.67
C ALA A 598 -4.25 -38.67 -17.11
N SER A 599 -2.94 -38.42 -17.25
CA SER A 599 -2.12 -38.94 -18.35
C SER A 599 -2.50 -38.52 -19.78
N GLU A 600 -2.38 -37.23 -20.13
CA GLU A 600 -2.11 -36.86 -21.52
C GLU A 600 -0.60 -36.58 -21.69
N PRO A 601 0.08 -37.23 -22.66
CA PRO A 601 1.48 -36.95 -22.94
C PRO A 601 1.62 -35.55 -23.58
N LEU A 602 2.75 -34.89 -23.31
CA LEU A 602 3.18 -33.69 -24.02
C LEU A 602 2.99 -33.89 -25.54
N PRO A 603 2.56 -32.85 -26.28
CA PRO A 603 2.48 -32.96 -27.73
C PRO A 603 3.85 -33.36 -28.25
N SER A 604 3.89 -34.45 -29.03
CA SER A 604 5.16 -34.99 -29.50
C SER A 604 5.84 -33.99 -30.44
N ASP A 605 7.17 -34.02 -30.53
CA ASP A 605 7.91 -33.20 -31.50
C ASP A 605 7.33 -33.32 -32.92
N ALA A 606 6.74 -34.49 -33.24
CA ALA A 606 6.04 -34.75 -34.49
C ALA A 606 4.74 -33.95 -34.70
N GLU A 607 4.01 -33.58 -33.65
CA GLU A 607 2.79 -32.75 -33.74
C GLU A 607 3.13 -31.27 -33.91
N ILE A 608 4.24 -30.83 -33.29
CA ILE A 608 4.81 -29.49 -33.51
C ILE A 608 5.38 -29.40 -34.93
N ASP A 609 6.09 -30.44 -35.39
CA ASP A 609 6.61 -30.54 -36.76
C ASP A 609 5.48 -30.63 -37.80
N ALA A 610 4.37 -31.30 -37.50
CA ALA A 610 3.20 -31.37 -38.39
C ALA A 610 2.46 -30.03 -38.51
N ALA A 611 2.32 -29.28 -37.41
CA ALA A 611 1.75 -27.94 -37.43
C ALA A 611 2.67 -26.94 -38.17
N VAL A 612 3.99 -27.10 -38.03
CA VAL A 612 5.00 -26.35 -38.77
C VAL A 612 4.96 -26.68 -40.26
N ALA A 613 4.87 -27.95 -40.63
CA ALA A 613 4.79 -28.39 -42.03
C ALA A 613 3.50 -27.90 -42.71
N ALA A 614 2.39 -27.82 -41.98
CA ALA A 614 1.12 -27.29 -42.49
C ALA A 614 1.19 -25.77 -42.77
N ILE A 615 1.99 -25.02 -42.00
CA ILE A 615 2.22 -23.57 -42.21
C ILE A 615 3.25 -23.35 -43.33
N GLU A 616 4.31 -24.15 -43.39
CA GLU A 616 5.33 -24.07 -44.45
C GLU A 616 4.78 -24.47 -45.84
N ALA A 617 3.78 -25.37 -45.89
CA ALA A 617 3.10 -25.73 -47.13
C ALA A 617 2.27 -24.59 -47.76
N HIS A 618 1.85 -23.59 -46.96
CA HIS A 618 1.13 -22.40 -47.45
C HIS A 618 2.06 -21.30 -48.00
N GLY A 619 3.37 -21.40 -47.78
CA GLY A 619 4.37 -20.40 -48.20
C GLY A 619 5.19 -20.77 -49.44
N ALA A 620 4.79 -21.79 -50.20
CA ALA A 620 5.56 -22.28 -51.34
C ALA A 620 5.26 -21.52 -52.65
N LYS A 621 5.53 -20.22 -52.69
CA LYS A 621 5.82 -19.46 -53.92
C LYS A 621 6.53 -18.15 -53.53
N ASP A 622 7.68 -17.92 -54.15
CA ASP A 622 8.61 -16.78 -53.96
C ASP A 622 9.61 -16.91 -52.80
N LYS A 623 10.79 -17.46 -53.11
CA LYS A 623 11.83 -17.83 -52.14
C LYS A 623 12.82 -16.74 -51.73
N ASP A 624 12.69 -15.48 -52.16
CA ASP A 624 13.75 -14.49 -51.91
C ASP A 624 13.30 -13.14 -51.30
N LYS A 625 12.06 -12.99 -50.79
CA LYS A 625 11.63 -11.71 -50.15
C LYS A 625 10.83 -11.78 -48.84
N ASP A 626 10.54 -12.97 -48.31
CA ASP A 626 9.59 -13.11 -47.19
C ASP A 626 10.20 -13.62 -45.88
N ALA A 627 11.37 -13.08 -45.48
CA ALA A 627 11.88 -13.26 -44.11
C ALA A 627 11.05 -12.48 -43.04
N GLY A 628 9.96 -11.83 -43.45
CA GLY A 628 9.21 -10.87 -42.63
C GLY A 628 7.76 -11.23 -42.28
N LEU A 629 7.18 -12.34 -42.76
CA LEU A 629 5.72 -12.54 -42.66
C LEU A 629 5.21 -13.53 -41.57
N LEU A 630 6.09 -14.01 -40.69
CA LEU A 630 5.68 -14.64 -39.42
C LEU A 630 6.19 -13.80 -38.26
N THR A 631 5.93 -12.49 -38.25
CA THR A 631 6.46 -11.52 -37.27
C THR A 631 5.38 -11.03 -36.31
N GLY A 632 5.09 -11.83 -35.27
CA GLY A 632 4.31 -11.40 -34.10
C GLY A 632 5.12 -11.68 -32.83
N PRO A 633 4.88 -10.99 -31.70
CA PRO A 633 5.53 -11.36 -30.45
C PRO A 633 5.13 -12.79 -30.07
N GLY A 634 6.13 -13.62 -29.77
CA GLY A 634 5.94 -14.89 -29.07
C GLY A 634 6.40 -14.76 -27.62
N PHE A 635 6.10 -15.78 -26.83
CA PHE A 635 6.43 -15.78 -25.41
C PHE A 635 7.16 -17.08 -25.06
N VAL A 636 8.10 -17.03 -24.12
CA VAL A 636 8.71 -18.20 -23.51
C VAL A 636 8.51 -18.12 -22.00
N THR A 637 8.11 -19.24 -21.39
CA THR A 637 8.08 -19.39 -19.93
C THR A 637 9.11 -20.41 -19.52
N VAL A 638 10.03 -19.99 -18.66
CA VAL A 638 11.19 -20.79 -18.27
C VAL A 638 10.98 -21.31 -16.86
N TYR A 639 10.85 -22.63 -16.72
CA TYR A 639 10.72 -23.28 -15.43
C TYR A 639 12.08 -23.81 -14.97
N SER A 640 12.52 -23.39 -13.80
CA SER A 640 13.74 -23.84 -13.16
C SER A 640 13.54 -23.92 -11.65
N ARG A 641 14.18 -24.88 -10.98
CA ARG A 641 14.19 -24.96 -9.50
C ARG A 641 15.07 -23.90 -8.85
N LEU A 642 15.89 -23.22 -9.64
CA LEU A 642 16.79 -22.15 -9.22
C LEU A 642 16.48 -20.89 -10.04
N PRO A 643 16.60 -19.69 -9.47
CA PRO A 643 16.40 -18.46 -10.22
C PRO A 643 17.47 -18.34 -11.31
N MET A 644 17.09 -18.24 -12.58
CA MET A 644 18.01 -18.18 -13.72
C MET A 644 17.91 -16.83 -14.42
N GLN A 645 19.04 -16.27 -14.84
CA GLN A 645 19.07 -15.21 -15.84
C GLN A 645 18.91 -15.84 -17.22
N VAL A 646 17.98 -15.31 -18.02
CA VAL A 646 17.66 -15.84 -19.35
C VAL A 646 18.21 -14.89 -20.40
N TYR A 647 18.97 -15.45 -21.33
CA TYR A 647 19.53 -14.75 -22.49
C TYR A 647 18.97 -15.36 -23.76
N ALA A 648 18.58 -14.53 -24.72
CA ALA A 648 18.24 -14.93 -26.07
C ALA A 648 19.19 -14.26 -27.06
N ASP A 649 19.80 -15.05 -27.93
CA ASP A 649 20.74 -14.60 -28.96
C ASP A 649 21.86 -13.71 -28.39
N GLY A 650 22.33 -14.04 -27.18
CA GLY A 650 23.36 -13.31 -26.45
C GLY A 650 22.87 -12.06 -25.69
N LYS A 651 21.60 -11.68 -25.80
CA LYS A 651 21.01 -10.54 -25.06
C LYS A 651 20.19 -11.03 -23.88
N ARG A 652 20.38 -10.44 -22.70
CA ARG A 652 19.55 -10.74 -21.52
C ARG A 652 18.12 -10.26 -21.75
N ILE A 653 17.16 -11.16 -21.63
CA ILE A 653 15.72 -10.88 -21.82
C ILE A 653 14.93 -10.84 -20.51
N GLY A 654 15.46 -11.44 -19.44
CA GLY A 654 14.80 -11.46 -18.14
C GLY A 654 15.36 -12.52 -17.20
N THR A 655 14.52 -12.97 -16.29
CA THR A 655 14.78 -14.05 -15.34
C THR A 655 13.67 -15.12 -15.39
N SER A 656 13.94 -16.33 -14.90
CA SER A 656 12.94 -17.41 -14.84
C SER A 656 11.71 -17.05 -14.01
N ASP A 657 11.82 -16.09 -13.09
CA ASP A 657 10.76 -15.71 -12.15
C ASP A 657 9.81 -14.66 -12.76
N ASP A 658 10.18 -14.05 -13.89
CA ASP A 658 9.39 -13.03 -14.59
C ASP A 658 8.19 -13.64 -15.37
N GLY A 659 8.02 -14.95 -15.33
CA GLY A 659 6.87 -15.66 -15.92
C GLY A 659 6.98 -15.75 -17.45
N GLN A 660 6.28 -14.87 -18.18
CA GLN A 660 6.25 -14.87 -19.64
C GLN A 660 7.26 -13.85 -20.18
N LEU A 661 8.32 -14.35 -20.83
CA LEU A 661 9.35 -13.54 -21.46
C LEU A 661 9.01 -13.35 -22.94
N MET A 662 8.87 -12.10 -23.38
CA MET A 662 8.53 -11.77 -24.76
C MET A 662 9.76 -11.87 -25.67
N LEU A 663 9.60 -12.55 -26.80
CA LEU A 663 10.61 -12.71 -27.85
C LEU A 663 9.96 -12.50 -29.23
N PRO A 664 10.73 -12.09 -30.25
CA PRO A 664 10.27 -12.22 -31.63
C PRO A 664 9.85 -13.66 -31.93
N SER A 665 8.88 -13.87 -32.82
CA SER A 665 8.64 -15.20 -33.36
C SER A 665 9.77 -15.59 -34.31
N GLY A 666 10.28 -16.81 -34.19
CA GLY A 666 11.44 -17.29 -34.95
C GLY A 666 12.28 -18.29 -34.18
N MET A 667 13.43 -18.64 -34.75
CA MET A 667 14.44 -19.47 -34.09
C MET A 667 15.30 -18.59 -33.18
N HIS A 668 15.30 -18.90 -31.89
CA HIS A 668 16.11 -18.20 -30.89
C HIS A 668 17.06 -19.18 -30.23
N ARG A 669 18.26 -18.69 -29.90
CA ARG A 669 19.24 -19.43 -29.12
C ARG A 669 19.17 -18.97 -27.67
N LEU A 670 18.63 -19.80 -26.80
CA LEU A 670 18.47 -19.49 -25.38
C LEU A 670 19.63 -20.01 -24.53
N GLU A 671 20.12 -19.16 -23.63
CA GLU A 671 21.10 -19.51 -22.60
C GLU A 671 20.56 -19.17 -21.22
N PHE A 672 20.81 -20.04 -20.25
CA PHE A 672 20.38 -19.89 -18.86
C PHE A 672 21.60 -19.81 -17.96
N ALA A 673 21.72 -18.75 -17.17
CA ALA A 673 22.87 -18.55 -16.30
C ALA A 673 22.46 -18.24 -14.87
N ASN A 674 23.19 -18.80 -13.92
CA ASN A 674 23.10 -18.48 -12.50
C ASN A 674 24.50 -18.33 -11.91
N GLU A 675 24.88 -17.10 -11.59
CA GLU A 675 26.20 -16.76 -11.07
C GLU A 675 26.45 -17.33 -9.65
N ARG A 676 25.41 -17.38 -8.80
CA ARG A 676 25.51 -17.90 -7.42
C ARG A 676 25.92 -19.38 -7.39
N PHE A 677 25.38 -20.17 -8.32
CA PHE A 677 25.68 -21.60 -8.46
C PHE A 677 26.71 -21.91 -9.56
N ARG A 678 27.36 -20.88 -10.14
CA ARG A 678 28.40 -20.99 -11.20
C ARG A 678 27.94 -21.77 -12.43
N TYR A 679 26.65 -21.72 -12.73
CA TYR A 679 26.08 -22.46 -13.84
C TYR A 679 25.79 -21.54 -15.03
N ARG A 680 26.17 -21.98 -16.23
CA ARG A 680 25.74 -21.39 -17.49
C ARG A 680 25.46 -22.55 -18.46
N SER A 681 24.24 -22.61 -18.99
CA SER A 681 23.85 -23.65 -19.93
C SER A 681 24.50 -23.41 -21.30
N GLU A 682 24.63 -24.47 -22.07
CA GLU A 682 24.94 -24.33 -23.48
C GLU A 682 23.76 -23.66 -24.21
N PRO A 683 24.04 -22.90 -25.29
CA PRO A 683 23.00 -22.24 -26.06
C PRO A 683 22.10 -23.25 -26.77
N THR A 684 20.82 -23.28 -26.42
CA THR A 684 19.83 -24.23 -26.96
C THR A 684 18.96 -23.53 -28.01
N ALA A 685 18.84 -24.12 -29.20
CA ALA A 685 17.99 -23.57 -30.26
C ALA A 685 16.50 -23.90 -29.98
N LEU A 686 15.64 -22.89 -29.97
CA LEU A 686 14.23 -22.99 -29.67
C LEU A 686 13.39 -22.23 -30.71
N LYS A 687 12.36 -22.88 -31.27
CA LYS A 687 11.42 -22.26 -32.20
C LYS A 687 10.28 -21.60 -31.42
N ILE A 688 10.22 -20.27 -31.47
CA ILE A 688 9.16 -19.48 -30.84
C ILE A 688 8.08 -19.14 -31.89
N LEU A 689 6.86 -19.59 -31.63
CA LEU A 689 5.71 -19.32 -32.50
C LEU A 689 5.03 -18.00 -32.11
N PRO A 690 4.52 -17.20 -33.07
CA PRO A 690 3.84 -15.95 -32.78
C PRO A 690 2.55 -16.20 -31.96
N GLY A 691 2.30 -15.37 -30.95
CA GLY A 691 1.12 -15.46 -30.09
C GLY A 691 1.06 -16.69 -29.18
N HIS A 692 2.05 -17.58 -29.21
CA HIS A 692 2.11 -18.78 -28.38
C HIS A 692 3.11 -18.60 -27.24
N VAL A 693 2.79 -19.21 -26.10
CA VAL A 693 3.69 -19.31 -24.94
C VAL A 693 4.39 -20.66 -25.01
N HIS A 694 5.70 -20.64 -25.24
CA HIS A 694 6.53 -21.84 -25.26
C HIS A 694 7.04 -22.16 -23.85
N PRO A 695 6.61 -23.26 -23.21
CA PRO A 695 7.15 -23.67 -21.92
C PRO A 695 8.50 -24.37 -22.09
N TYR A 696 9.53 -23.95 -21.35
CA TYR A 696 10.86 -24.56 -21.36
C TYR A 696 11.29 -24.94 -19.94
N ASN A 697 11.60 -26.23 -19.73
CA ASN A 697 12.10 -26.74 -18.45
C ASN A 697 13.62 -26.81 -18.47
N VAL A 698 14.29 -26.06 -17.61
CA VAL A 698 15.75 -26.06 -17.50
C VAL A 698 16.21 -27.34 -16.80
N VAL A 699 16.99 -28.16 -17.51
CA VAL A 699 17.68 -29.32 -16.93
C VAL A 699 18.92 -28.83 -16.17
N LEU A 700 18.99 -29.11 -14.87
CA LEU A 700 20.12 -28.74 -14.02
C LEU A 700 21.15 -29.88 -14.00
N PRO A 701 22.44 -29.57 -14.16
CA PRO A 701 23.48 -30.59 -14.05
C PRO A 701 23.64 -31.09 -12.61
N THR A 702 24.17 -32.31 -12.49
CA THR A 702 24.53 -32.94 -11.23
C THR A 702 26.03 -32.88 -10.99
N VAL A 703 26.41 -32.88 -9.72
CA VAL A 703 27.78 -32.76 -9.24
C VAL A 703 28.05 -33.86 -8.22
N ASP A 704 29.28 -34.39 -8.20
CA ASP A 704 29.69 -35.41 -7.25
C ASP A 704 29.90 -34.82 -5.84
N VAL A 705 29.19 -35.36 -4.87
CA VAL A 705 29.29 -35.01 -3.45
C VAL A 705 29.81 -36.22 -2.68
N HIS A 706 30.92 -36.07 -1.97
CA HIS A 706 31.46 -37.09 -1.08
C HIS A 706 31.01 -36.83 0.35
N VAL A 707 30.18 -37.72 0.91
CA VAL A 707 29.65 -37.56 2.27
C VAL A 707 30.42 -38.45 3.24
N THR A 708 31.17 -37.81 4.15
CA THR A 708 31.94 -38.48 5.20
C THR A 708 31.17 -38.41 6.52
N THR A 709 30.79 -39.56 7.06
CA THR A 709 30.03 -39.67 8.31
C THR A 709 30.36 -40.95 9.08
N THR A 710 29.73 -41.17 10.24
CA THR A 710 29.88 -42.37 11.06
C THR A 710 29.57 -43.63 10.22
N PRO A 711 30.45 -44.64 10.18
CA PRO A 711 30.16 -45.90 9.49
C PRO A 711 28.88 -46.55 10.01
N GLY A 712 28.01 -47.01 9.12
CA GLY A 712 26.70 -47.56 9.46
C GLY A 712 25.56 -46.53 9.53
N ALA A 713 25.84 -45.22 9.43
CA ALA A 713 24.82 -44.19 9.39
C ALA A 713 24.11 -44.11 8.03
N GLU A 714 22.80 -43.87 8.04
CA GLU A 714 21.99 -43.69 6.84
C GLU A 714 22.05 -42.24 6.33
N VAL A 715 22.35 -42.06 5.05
CA VAL A 715 22.41 -40.76 4.39
C VAL A 715 21.18 -40.57 3.50
N TRP A 716 20.54 -39.42 3.66
CA TRP A 716 19.37 -38.99 2.91
C TRP A 716 19.66 -37.63 2.26
N VAL A 717 19.20 -37.44 1.02
CA VAL A 717 19.32 -36.19 0.26
C VAL A 717 17.93 -35.80 -0.23
N GLU A 718 17.48 -34.59 0.10
CA GLU A 718 16.14 -34.10 -0.24
C GLU A 718 14.99 -35.06 0.16
N GLY A 719 15.17 -35.78 1.28
CA GLY A 719 14.19 -36.77 1.76
C GLY A 719 14.25 -38.13 1.06
N GLN A 720 15.12 -38.33 0.06
CA GLN A 720 15.38 -39.63 -0.55
C GLN A 720 16.57 -40.33 0.13
N ARG A 721 16.40 -41.61 0.51
CA ARG A 721 17.48 -42.42 1.09
C ARG A 721 18.49 -42.78 0.01
N VAL A 722 19.74 -42.35 0.18
CA VAL A 722 20.80 -42.59 -0.81
C VAL A 722 21.62 -43.83 -0.45
N GLY A 723 21.82 -44.10 0.84
CA GLY A 723 22.45 -45.36 1.29
C GLY A 723 23.02 -45.27 2.71
N VAL A 724 23.92 -46.20 3.04
CA VAL A 724 24.57 -46.32 4.35
C VAL A 724 26.08 -46.07 4.21
N ALA A 725 26.66 -45.26 5.11
CA ALA A 725 28.07 -44.90 5.08
C ALA A 725 29.00 -46.07 5.45
N PRO A 726 30.20 -46.18 4.85
CA PRO A 726 30.77 -45.27 3.84
C PRO A 726 30.15 -45.44 2.45
N LEU A 727 29.90 -44.33 1.77
CA LEU A 727 29.27 -44.29 0.44
C LEU A 727 30.28 -43.86 -0.64
N ALA A 728 30.09 -44.36 -1.86
CA ALA A 728 30.72 -43.77 -3.04
C ALA A 728 30.21 -42.33 -3.26
N PRO A 729 30.92 -41.48 -4.03
CA PRO A 729 30.42 -40.16 -4.39
C PRO A 729 29.01 -40.22 -4.98
N ILE A 730 28.14 -39.31 -4.52
CA ILE A 730 26.73 -39.28 -4.91
C ILE A 730 26.48 -38.08 -5.83
N GLN A 731 25.73 -38.31 -6.91
CA GLN A 731 25.38 -37.25 -7.86
C GLN A 731 24.21 -36.44 -7.34
N VAL A 732 24.43 -35.14 -7.10
CA VAL A 732 23.42 -34.22 -6.57
C VAL A 732 23.27 -33.03 -7.51
N ALA A 733 22.04 -32.67 -7.86
CA ALA A 733 21.77 -31.50 -8.71
C ALA A 733 22.25 -30.22 -8.03
N ILE A 734 22.76 -29.28 -8.83
CA ILE A 734 23.17 -27.96 -8.33
C ILE A 734 22.02 -27.24 -7.63
N GLY A 735 22.36 -26.45 -6.60
CA GLY A 735 21.39 -25.71 -5.79
C GLY A 735 21.61 -25.87 -4.28
N THR A 736 20.73 -25.28 -3.48
CA THR A 736 20.69 -25.56 -2.04
C THR A 736 20.00 -26.90 -1.81
N ARG A 737 20.71 -27.85 -1.19
CA ARG A 737 20.27 -29.24 -1.01
C ARG A 737 20.33 -29.61 0.46
N GLU A 738 19.32 -30.33 0.95
CA GLU A 738 19.32 -30.82 2.33
C GLU A 738 19.92 -32.22 2.40
N PHE A 739 20.93 -32.37 3.25
CA PHE A 739 21.54 -33.63 3.62
C PHE A 739 21.13 -33.99 5.05
N VAL A 740 20.69 -35.23 5.25
CA VAL A 740 20.30 -35.75 6.56
C VAL A 740 21.05 -37.04 6.80
N VAL A 741 21.76 -37.10 7.91
CA VAL A 741 22.39 -38.33 8.38
C VAL A 741 21.70 -38.82 9.63
N LYS A 742 21.35 -40.11 9.65
CA LYS A 742 20.71 -40.79 10.78
C LYS A 742 21.58 -41.94 11.26
N ASP A 743 21.88 -41.96 12.54
CA ASP A 743 22.62 -43.03 13.22
C ASP A 743 21.86 -43.43 14.49
N GLY A 744 21.05 -44.49 14.42
CA GLY A 744 20.14 -44.88 15.49
C GLY A 744 19.17 -43.75 15.86
N SER A 745 19.31 -43.20 17.08
CA SER A 745 18.51 -42.06 17.58
C SER A 745 19.11 -40.69 17.28
N ALA A 746 20.34 -40.62 16.76
CA ALA A 746 21.03 -39.38 16.46
C ALA A 746 20.75 -38.96 15.00
N GLU A 747 20.34 -37.70 14.80
CA GLU A 747 20.06 -37.14 13.48
C GLU A 747 20.79 -35.81 13.31
N LYS A 748 21.42 -35.61 12.15
CA LYS A 748 21.99 -34.33 11.75
C LYS A 748 21.43 -33.92 10.39
N ARG A 749 20.77 -32.76 10.36
CA ARG A 749 20.29 -32.08 9.16
C ARG A 749 21.22 -30.93 8.82
N GLN A 750 21.62 -30.80 7.55
CA GLN A 750 22.39 -29.67 7.06
C GLN A 750 21.98 -29.31 5.63
N ALA A 751 21.63 -28.04 5.41
CA ALA A 751 21.47 -27.48 4.07
C ALA A 751 22.84 -27.06 3.54
N VAL A 752 23.19 -27.51 2.33
CA VAL A 752 24.48 -27.24 1.68
C VAL A 752 24.25 -26.70 0.28
N GLU A 753 24.99 -25.66 -0.09
CA GLU A 753 24.99 -25.15 -1.46
C GLU A 753 25.90 -26.02 -2.34
N VAL A 754 25.31 -26.73 -3.30
CA VAL A 754 26.01 -27.49 -4.33
C VAL A 754 26.17 -26.61 -5.56
N LYS A 755 27.41 -26.25 -5.89
CA LYS A 755 27.75 -25.38 -7.02
C LYS A 755 28.27 -26.21 -8.19
N TYR A 756 28.04 -25.73 -9.41
CA TYR A 756 28.52 -26.39 -10.61
C TYR A 756 30.05 -26.37 -10.67
N GLY A 757 30.66 -27.51 -11.01
CA GLY A 757 32.11 -27.67 -11.17
C GLY A 757 32.92 -27.88 -9.89
N ASP A 758 32.31 -27.83 -8.71
CA ASP A 758 32.99 -28.08 -7.43
C ASP A 758 32.80 -29.56 -7.01
N SER A 759 33.84 -30.33 -6.71
CA SER A 759 33.68 -31.60 -5.99
C SER A 759 33.51 -31.30 -4.50
N LEU A 760 32.33 -31.58 -3.94
CA LEU A 760 31.99 -31.18 -2.57
C LEU A 760 32.28 -32.33 -1.59
N GLU A 761 33.20 -32.11 -0.65
CA GLU A 761 33.38 -32.99 0.51
C GLU A 761 32.56 -32.48 1.70
N LEU A 762 31.60 -33.28 2.14
CA LEU A 762 30.67 -32.96 3.21
C LEU A 762 30.89 -33.89 4.41
N THR A 763 31.41 -33.36 5.50
CA THR A 763 31.56 -34.12 6.76
C THR A 763 30.38 -33.84 7.69
N LEU A 764 29.60 -34.88 7.99
CA LEU A 764 28.43 -34.82 8.87
C LEU A 764 28.59 -35.84 9.99
N VAL A 765 28.69 -35.41 11.24
CA VAL A 765 28.72 -36.32 12.38
C VAL A 765 27.43 -36.13 13.19
N PRO A 766 26.55 -37.15 13.30
CA PRO A 766 25.36 -37.07 14.14
C PRO A 766 25.78 -37.02 15.61
N GLN A 767 25.36 -35.99 16.34
CA GLN A 767 25.63 -35.85 17.77
C GLN A 767 24.37 -36.19 18.57
N ASN A 768 24.52 -37.03 19.60
CA ASN A 768 23.45 -37.26 20.58
C ASN A 768 23.23 -35.98 21.41
N ALA A 769 21.97 -35.58 21.57
CA ALA A 769 21.55 -34.44 22.39
C ALA A 769 21.83 -34.59 23.91
N ALA A 770 22.60 -35.61 24.33
CA ALA A 770 22.78 -36.01 25.73
C ALA A 770 24.16 -35.68 26.33
N ASN A 771 25.06 -34.98 25.62
CA ASN A 771 26.40 -34.66 26.13
C ASN A 771 26.77 -33.18 25.99
N THR A 772 26.09 -32.32 26.75
CA THR A 772 26.65 -31.04 27.20
C THR A 772 27.52 -31.32 28.43
N ALA A 773 28.84 -31.33 28.25
CA ALA A 773 29.81 -31.50 29.34
C ALA A 773 29.75 -30.32 30.35
N PRO A 774 30.13 -30.54 31.63
CA PRO A 774 29.87 -29.60 32.72
C PRO A 774 30.77 -28.36 32.68
N SER A 775 30.17 -27.23 33.01
CA SER A 775 30.79 -25.93 33.21
C SER A 775 31.95 -25.98 34.22
N GLN A 776 33.09 -25.40 33.85
CA GLN A 776 34.24 -25.15 34.72
C GLN A 776 33.85 -24.31 35.96
N PRO A 777 34.40 -24.59 37.17
CA PRO A 777 34.14 -23.79 38.36
C PRO A 777 34.86 -22.44 38.31
N ARG A 778 34.13 -21.35 38.57
CA ARG A 778 34.69 -20.00 38.77
C ARG A 778 35.50 -19.96 40.07
N LEU A 779 36.75 -19.51 39.99
CA LEU A 779 37.56 -19.08 41.13
C LEU A 779 36.95 -17.82 41.77
N ALA A 780 36.81 -17.82 43.10
CA ALA A 780 36.39 -16.67 43.90
C ALA A 780 37.54 -15.65 44.03
N PRO A 781 37.24 -14.34 44.18
CA PRO A 781 38.28 -13.33 44.41
C PRO A 781 38.79 -13.39 45.85
N LEU A 782 40.11 -13.37 46.01
CA LEU A 782 40.79 -13.13 47.28
C LEU A 782 40.55 -11.68 47.73
N GLN A 783 40.36 -11.53 49.04
CA GLN A 783 40.16 -10.26 49.76
C GLN A 783 41.34 -9.30 49.62
#